data_AF-F3FRL1-F1
#
_entry.id   AF-F3FRL1-F1
#
_cell.length_a   1.000
_cell.length_b   1.000
_cell.length_c   1.000
_cell.angle_alpha   90.00
_cell.angle_beta   90.00
_cell.angle_gamma   90.00
#
_symmetry.space_group_name_H-M   'P 1'
#
loop_
_entity.id
_entity.type
_entity.pdbx_description
1 polymer ?
#
loop_
_entity_poly.entity_id
_entity_poly.type
_entity_poly.pdbx_seq_one_letter_code
_entity_poly.pdbx_strand_id
1 'polypeptide(L)'
;MAFIGWQALSFQKNREWLANISQQLRELEQSPDRAQRLASGQGLELLRNQLATIEKYRTKGVPLQLSGGLYRGDDIYFATQTAYLQQLRTQALEPITLKLQLQMREFNEFAKTMDPQYGFGAAPAGSDSKTGKARAQGRKLLDRGARNVAAGRPTSLSSIPRSTGDVTNRLTGAARNTASQTRSETIAALRNPATANDAAELSATTGGLSLSEEMLGRLDERQVASIIESYNALKLYLILTQPTTHPETEFVNAALPVAWADISSEANPISDDVIEDNSPVYVQLLKNGDAPAMPRNEQLIDETRKSLKFFMISSSLVGREYLRLQLESSRQFPAIGLNDLVPMPGRQLLYGSEAVPAIFTRQGWEEFVKPELIKLVSGNLRNESDWVLDGEGGDSVVQKANFVREFMSRYKRDYTKVWYTMIDSVGVRRFSDMANATQQLSLLSDVRNSPVKLLLATVNDNTQWDVPAVREAQQTGVKRDDGFWGKVTGIFDNKEAAASVLVSPLPAVDDGSLAKRFEPVSRVFATQNAEGADSTIMDRYLAALRKLKVRMNNIQRSQDVGKSSKQLISETLEGQPSEVTNVRNYVETTVDTSQGGLSTSLQSLFSLPIQFAWETLRDPAGEQIAKAWAKQVAKPWEQVMAHRYPIAADSRNEASVKDLQRFVDPESGLLPNFKRNEIGNLSDGEGLGMGSGAKAAPLVNPKMVSNIDKASSLGEVIASLSDRDNGFEIMLEPSAYFTDIIFTLDGQEQHYRNGKTSWSRFSWPGTTTAPGARLDVVTLSGERITVFDYTGRWGLLRMNDSARVADLDGIQQRFSWNTAKGPVSLVVRNYGGVKLTDLANVKALSALNATDGRTK
;
A
#
# COMPACT_ATOMS: atom_id res chain seq x y z
N MET A 1 7.78 -100.95 7.93
CA MET A 1 7.31 -100.73 6.54
C MET A 1 6.74 -99.33 6.32
N ALA A 2 5.74 -98.87 7.09
CA ALA A 2 5.15 -97.53 6.92
C ALA A 2 6.15 -96.36 7.06
N PHE A 3 7.08 -96.42 8.01
CA PHE A 3 8.13 -95.40 8.20
C PHE A 3 9.11 -95.32 7.02
N ILE A 4 9.54 -96.47 6.49
CA ILE A 4 10.42 -96.54 5.31
C ILE A 4 9.68 -96.04 4.06
N GLY A 5 8.39 -96.39 3.91
CA GLY A 5 7.54 -95.86 2.83
C GLY A 5 7.36 -94.34 2.92
N TRP A 6 7.21 -93.80 4.12
CA TRP A 6 7.13 -92.35 4.35
C TRP A 6 8.46 -91.64 4.05
N GLN A 7 9.59 -92.19 4.49
CA GLN A 7 10.91 -91.63 4.16
C GLN A 7 11.23 -91.71 2.66
N ALA A 8 10.84 -92.79 1.98
CA ALA A 8 10.98 -92.91 0.52
C ALA A 8 10.11 -91.88 -0.23
N LEU A 9 8.86 -91.69 0.20
CA LEU A 9 7.98 -90.65 -0.32
C LEU A 9 8.54 -89.25 -0.04
N SER A 10 9.06 -89.01 1.16
CA SER A 10 9.71 -87.76 1.57
C SER A 10 10.96 -87.47 0.76
N PHE A 11 11.78 -88.48 0.50
CA PHE A 11 12.96 -88.36 -0.35
C PHE A 11 12.58 -88.01 -1.79
N GLN A 12 11.60 -88.72 -2.36
CA GLN A 12 11.10 -88.45 -3.70
C GLN A 12 10.56 -87.01 -3.80
N LYS A 13 9.73 -86.57 -2.86
CA LYS A 13 9.10 -85.25 -2.88
C LYS A 13 10.10 -84.11 -2.62
N ASN A 14 11.08 -84.29 -1.73
CA ASN A 14 12.17 -83.32 -1.56
C ASN A 14 13.04 -83.22 -2.82
N ARG A 15 13.30 -84.35 -3.50
CA ARG A 15 14.06 -84.37 -4.77
C ARG A 15 13.27 -83.73 -5.91
N GLU A 16 11.96 -83.98 -6.00
CA GLU A 16 11.07 -83.31 -6.96
C GLU A 16 11.03 -81.80 -6.74
N TRP A 17 10.93 -81.35 -5.50
CA TRP A 17 10.96 -79.93 -5.15
C TRP A 17 12.29 -79.27 -5.54
N LEU A 18 13.43 -79.87 -5.18
CA LEU A 18 14.76 -79.39 -5.57
C LEU A 18 14.98 -79.42 -7.09
N ALA A 19 14.48 -80.47 -7.77
CA ALA A 19 14.56 -80.58 -9.22
C ALA A 19 13.77 -79.46 -9.90
N ASN A 20 12.56 -79.15 -9.41
CA ASN A 20 11.72 -78.07 -9.93
C ASN A 20 12.42 -76.70 -9.78
N ILE A 21 12.97 -76.39 -8.61
CA ILE A 21 13.73 -75.15 -8.39
C ILE A 21 14.93 -75.07 -9.34
N SER A 22 15.68 -76.17 -9.46
CA SER A 22 16.85 -76.24 -10.36
C SER A 22 16.47 -76.11 -11.84
N GLN A 23 15.26 -76.54 -12.20
CA GLN A 23 14.74 -76.44 -13.56
C GLN A 23 14.32 -75.01 -13.85
N GLN A 24 13.55 -74.37 -12.96
CA GLN A 24 13.15 -72.97 -13.10
C GLN A 24 14.36 -72.02 -13.16
N LEU A 25 15.40 -72.27 -12.34
CA LEU A 25 16.66 -71.52 -12.40
C LEU A 25 17.41 -71.74 -13.72
N ARG A 26 17.48 -72.98 -14.23
CA ARG A 26 18.11 -73.29 -15.51
C ARG A 26 17.35 -72.71 -16.70
N GLU A 27 16.02 -72.75 -16.68
CA GLU A 27 15.17 -72.14 -17.69
C GLU A 27 15.35 -70.62 -17.75
N LEU A 28 15.51 -69.98 -16.59
CA LEU A 28 15.83 -68.55 -16.51
C LEU A 28 17.26 -68.25 -17.00
N GLU A 29 18.23 -69.11 -16.67
CA GLU A 29 19.64 -68.95 -17.04
C GLU A 29 19.92 -69.20 -18.53
N GLN A 30 19.20 -70.13 -19.16
CA GLN A 30 19.37 -70.51 -20.57
C GLN A 30 18.46 -69.73 -21.53
N SER A 31 17.61 -68.83 -21.01
CA SER A 31 16.73 -68.00 -21.83
C SER A 31 17.54 -67.03 -22.71
N PRO A 32 17.25 -66.91 -24.03
CA PRO A 32 17.92 -65.94 -24.90
C PRO A 32 17.71 -64.50 -24.41
N ASP A 33 16.54 -64.21 -23.82
CA ASP A 33 16.20 -62.90 -23.24
C ASP A 33 16.51 -62.82 -21.73
N ARG A 34 17.50 -63.57 -21.23
CA ARG A 34 17.83 -63.63 -19.78
C ARG A 34 17.97 -62.26 -19.15
N ALA A 35 18.69 -61.34 -19.80
CA ALA A 35 18.91 -59.99 -19.28
C ALA A 35 17.59 -59.23 -19.11
N GLN A 36 16.68 -59.34 -20.08
CA GLN A 36 15.37 -58.68 -20.06
C GLN A 36 14.43 -59.31 -19.03
N ARG A 37 14.42 -60.64 -18.91
CA ARG A 37 13.64 -61.37 -17.89
C ARG A 37 14.11 -61.07 -16.48
N LEU A 38 15.43 -61.02 -16.29
CA LEU A 38 16.01 -60.57 -15.03
C LEU A 38 15.61 -59.11 -14.78
N ALA A 39 15.76 -58.20 -15.74
CA ALA A 39 15.36 -56.80 -15.58
C ALA A 39 13.87 -56.62 -15.26
N SER A 40 12.99 -57.49 -15.78
CA SER A 40 11.55 -57.49 -15.48
C SER A 40 11.20 -57.99 -14.07
N GLY A 41 12.18 -58.44 -13.29
CA GLY A 41 11.99 -58.91 -11.91
C GLY A 41 11.56 -60.37 -11.74
N GLN A 42 11.47 -61.15 -12.82
CA GLN A 42 11.07 -62.57 -12.75
C GLN A 42 12.00 -63.41 -11.86
N GLY A 43 13.30 -63.12 -11.88
CA GLY A 43 14.26 -63.79 -11.00
C GLY A 43 14.07 -63.44 -9.53
N LEU A 44 13.71 -62.19 -9.24
CA LEU A 44 13.43 -61.70 -7.90
C LEU A 44 12.15 -62.36 -7.32
N GLU A 45 11.10 -62.46 -8.15
CA GLU A 45 9.85 -63.14 -7.81
C GLU A 45 10.02 -64.63 -7.54
N LEU A 46 10.81 -65.33 -8.36
CA LEU A 46 11.13 -66.74 -8.15
C LEU A 46 11.76 -66.95 -6.77
N LEU A 47 12.76 -66.13 -6.44
CA LEU A 47 13.46 -66.19 -5.14
C LEU A 47 12.52 -65.83 -3.98
N ARG A 48 11.68 -64.79 -4.13
CA ARG A 48 10.71 -64.38 -3.10
C ARG A 48 9.66 -65.46 -2.83
N ASN A 49 9.06 -66.03 -3.87
CA ASN A 49 8.07 -67.09 -3.74
C ASN A 49 8.64 -68.33 -3.06
N GLN A 50 9.91 -68.63 -3.34
CA GLN A 50 10.62 -69.72 -2.69
C GLN A 50 10.88 -69.42 -1.20
N LEU A 51 11.30 -68.20 -0.86
CA LEU A 51 11.43 -67.75 0.54
C LEU A 51 10.09 -67.84 1.28
N ALA A 52 9.00 -67.34 0.69
CA ALA A 52 7.67 -67.38 1.29
C ALA A 52 7.19 -68.82 1.53
N THR A 53 7.52 -69.75 0.63
CA THR A 53 7.18 -71.16 0.76
C THR A 53 7.94 -71.82 1.92
N ILE A 54 9.25 -71.57 2.02
CA ILE A 54 10.09 -72.10 3.10
C ILE A 54 9.65 -71.52 4.46
N GLU A 55 9.37 -70.22 4.52
CA GLU A 55 8.92 -69.54 5.74
C GLU A 55 7.54 -70.03 6.20
N LYS A 56 6.64 -70.32 5.26
CA LYS A 56 5.36 -70.98 5.55
C LYS A 56 5.57 -72.37 6.18
N TYR A 57 6.55 -73.14 5.72
CA TYR A 57 6.86 -74.46 6.30
C TYR A 57 7.52 -74.35 7.67
N ARG A 58 8.32 -73.31 7.93
CA ARG A 58 8.86 -73.02 9.27
C ARG A 58 7.77 -72.66 10.28
N THR A 59 6.83 -71.80 9.87
CA THR A 59 5.79 -71.26 10.77
C THR A 59 4.61 -72.21 10.97
N LYS A 60 4.19 -72.95 9.93
CA LYS A 60 3.00 -73.84 9.96
C LYS A 60 3.33 -75.32 10.05
N GLY A 61 4.61 -75.67 10.07
CA GLY A 61 5.10 -77.04 10.00
C GLY A 61 5.31 -77.52 8.56
N VAL A 62 6.35 -78.35 8.38
CA VAL A 62 6.69 -78.94 7.09
C VAL A 62 5.60 -79.96 6.70
N PRO A 63 5.07 -79.94 5.47
CA PRO A 63 4.10 -80.93 4.99
C PRO A 63 4.59 -82.35 5.25
N LEU A 64 3.71 -83.26 5.66
CA LEU A 64 4.09 -84.65 5.96
C LEU A 64 4.85 -85.31 4.80
N GLN A 65 4.45 -85.03 3.57
CA GLN A 65 5.12 -85.54 2.37
C GLN A 65 6.56 -85.04 2.18
N LEU A 66 6.99 -84.03 2.93
CA LEU A 66 8.35 -83.48 2.92
C LEU A 66 9.10 -83.71 4.25
N SER A 67 8.43 -84.09 5.34
CA SER A 67 8.93 -83.99 6.72
C SER A 67 9.59 -85.24 7.31
N GLY A 68 9.98 -86.23 6.51
CA GLY A 68 10.61 -87.48 6.96
C GLY A 68 12.06 -87.38 7.45
N GLY A 69 12.47 -86.25 8.04
CA GLY A 69 13.86 -85.96 8.46
C GLY A 69 14.81 -85.61 7.31
N LEU A 70 14.29 -85.45 6.09
CA LEU A 70 15.05 -85.21 4.86
C LEU A 70 14.84 -83.80 4.28
N TYR A 71 14.03 -82.97 4.94
CA TYR A 71 13.77 -81.60 4.53
C TYR A 71 14.99 -80.71 4.80
N ARG A 72 15.52 -80.06 3.75
CA ARG A 72 16.67 -79.15 3.82
C ARG A 72 16.30 -77.68 3.62
N GLY A 73 15.09 -77.29 4.01
CA GLY A 73 14.62 -75.92 3.79
C GLY A 73 15.45 -74.85 4.47
N ASP A 74 16.05 -75.15 5.63
CA ASP A 74 16.87 -74.18 6.36
C ASP A 74 18.20 -73.88 5.63
N ASP A 75 18.85 -74.90 5.07
CA ASP A 75 20.06 -74.73 4.26
C ASP A 75 19.78 -73.90 2.99
N ILE A 76 18.62 -74.12 2.37
CA ILE A 76 18.20 -73.43 1.15
C ILE A 76 17.75 -71.99 1.47
N TYR A 77 17.17 -71.75 2.64
CA TYR A 77 16.67 -70.45 3.05
C TYR A 77 17.76 -69.38 3.02
N PHE A 78 18.90 -69.61 3.67
CA PHE A 78 19.98 -68.62 3.73
C PHE A 78 20.58 -68.33 2.36
N ALA A 79 20.77 -69.37 1.54
CA ALA A 79 21.25 -69.20 0.17
C ALA A 79 20.25 -68.42 -0.69
N THR A 80 18.95 -68.72 -0.57
CA THR A 80 17.87 -68.04 -1.31
C THR A 80 17.71 -66.59 -0.83
N GLN A 81 17.84 -66.34 0.47
CA GLN A 81 17.76 -65.00 1.06
C GLN A 81 18.92 -64.13 0.58
N THR A 82 20.14 -64.67 0.58
CA THR A 82 21.32 -63.95 0.09
C THR A 82 21.19 -63.62 -1.39
N ALA A 83 20.77 -64.59 -2.20
CA ALA A 83 20.51 -64.39 -3.62
C ALA A 83 19.40 -63.36 -3.87
N TYR A 84 18.32 -63.40 -3.09
CA TYR A 84 17.22 -62.44 -3.18
C TYR A 84 17.69 -61.02 -2.84
N LEU A 85 18.45 -60.82 -1.76
CA LEU A 85 18.95 -59.50 -1.37
C LEU A 85 19.93 -58.94 -2.39
N GLN A 86 20.80 -59.79 -2.94
CA GLN A 86 21.71 -59.40 -4.02
C GLN A 86 20.93 -58.99 -5.28
N GLN A 87 19.87 -59.73 -5.61
CA GLN A 87 19.00 -59.42 -6.73
C GLN A 87 18.21 -58.12 -6.50
N LEU A 88 17.63 -57.94 -5.32
CA LEU A 88 16.92 -56.71 -4.94
C LEU A 88 17.85 -55.49 -5.04
N ARG A 89 19.08 -55.63 -4.57
CA ARG A 89 20.09 -54.57 -4.67
C ARG A 89 20.40 -54.22 -6.12
N THR A 90 20.78 -55.21 -6.93
CA THR A 90 21.27 -54.99 -8.30
C THR A 90 20.17 -54.60 -9.28
N GLN A 91 18.94 -55.09 -9.08
CA GLN A 91 17.83 -54.87 -10.01
C GLN A 91 16.93 -53.71 -9.62
N ALA A 92 16.89 -53.34 -8.34
CA ALA A 92 16.06 -52.25 -7.84
C ALA A 92 16.91 -51.13 -7.28
N LEU A 93 17.61 -51.38 -6.17
CA LEU A 93 18.19 -50.30 -5.37
C LEU A 93 19.32 -49.56 -6.09
N GLU A 94 20.17 -50.25 -6.85
CA GLU A 94 21.28 -49.63 -7.61
C GLU A 94 20.75 -48.72 -8.73
N PRO A 95 19.88 -49.19 -9.64
CA PRO A 95 19.24 -48.32 -10.64
C PRO A 95 18.43 -47.17 -10.04
N ILE A 96 17.68 -47.42 -8.96
CA ILE A 96 16.91 -46.37 -8.25
C ILE A 96 17.86 -45.30 -7.71
N THR A 97 18.94 -45.70 -7.05
CA THR A 97 19.94 -44.78 -6.50
C THR A 97 20.57 -43.94 -7.60
N LEU A 98 20.91 -44.53 -8.75
CA LEU A 98 21.44 -43.81 -9.91
C LEU A 98 20.43 -42.82 -10.48
N LYS A 99 19.15 -43.20 -10.59
CA LYS A 99 18.09 -42.32 -11.08
C LYS A 99 17.86 -41.13 -10.15
N LEU A 100 17.84 -41.35 -8.84
CA LEU A 100 17.74 -40.28 -7.83
C LEU A 100 18.93 -39.32 -7.94
N GLN A 101 20.15 -39.84 -8.14
CA GLN A 101 21.33 -38.99 -8.34
C GLN A 101 21.22 -38.12 -9.60
N LEU A 102 20.66 -38.65 -10.70
CA LEU A 102 20.43 -37.89 -11.92
C LEU A 102 19.38 -36.79 -11.70
N GLN A 103 18.25 -37.11 -11.07
CA GLN A 103 17.21 -36.13 -10.73
C GLN A 103 17.76 -34.98 -9.86
N MET A 104 18.56 -35.30 -8.84
CA MET A 104 19.20 -34.29 -7.99
C MET A 104 20.18 -33.40 -8.77
N ARG A 105 20.92 -33.95 -9.74
CA ARG A 105 21.81 -33.16 -10.62
C ARG A 105 21.03 -32.24 -11.56
N GLU A 106 19.97 -32.74 -12.19
CA GLU A 106 19.08 -31.95 -13.04
C GLU A 106 18.46 -30.78 -12.25
N PHE A 107 18.03 -31.05 -11.02
CA PHE A 107 17.54 -30.02 -10.11
C PHE A 107 18.61 -29.00 -9.75
N ASN A 108 19.84 -29.42 -9.46
CA ASN A 108 20.94 -28.50 -9.13
C ASN A 108 21.29 -27.58 -10.31
N GLU A 109 21.24 -28.09 -11.54
CA GLU A 109 21.41 -27.24 -12.74
C GLU A 109 20.24 -26.26 -12.89
N PHE A 110 18.99 -26.71 -12.70
CA PHE A 110 17.83 -25.82 -12.65
C PHE A 110 17.99 -24.72 -11.59
N ALA A 111 18.43 -25.06 -10.38
CA ALA A 111 18.67 -24.11 -9.30
C ALA A 111 19.70 -23.04 -9.68
N LYS A 112 20.80 -23.44 -10.33
CA LYS A 112 21.83 -22.51 -10.81
C LYS A 112 21.29 -21.53 -11.85
N THR A 113 20.36 -21.94 -12.72
CA THR A 113 19.74 -21.03 -13.71
C THR A 113 18.83 -19.97 -13.10
N MET A 114 18.36 -20.19 -11.86
CA MET A 114 17.48 -19.27 -11.13
C MET A 114 18.25 -18.36 -10.15
N ASP A 115 19.56 -18.57 -9.95
CA ASP A 115 20.39 -17.76 -9.05
C ASP A 115 20.73 -16.39 -9.70
N PRO A 116 20.34 -15.25 -9.09
CA PRO A 116 20.59 -13.91 -9.63
C PRO A 116 22.08 -13.52 -9.74
N GLN A 117 23.02 -14.31 -9.21
CA GLN A 117 24.46 -14.08 -9.40
C GLN A 117 24.96 -14.42 -10.82
N TYR A 118 24.22 -15.21 -11.60
CA TYR A 118 24.44 -15.38 -13.04
C TYR A 118 23.48 -14.46 -13.81
N GLY A 119 23.92 -13.23 -13.97
CA GLY A 119 23.07 -12.11 -14.37
C GLY A 119 22.30 -12.23 -15.68
N PHE A 120 21.16 -11.55 -15.68
CA PHE A 120 20.54 -10.80 -16.78
C PHE A 120 21.42 -10.66 -18.04
N GLY A 121 21.11 -11.45 -19.06
CA GLY A 121 21.29 -11.10 -20.46
C GLY A 121 19.92 -10.73 -21.04
N ALA A 122 19.83 -9.56 -21.67
CA ALA A 122 18.60 -8.95 -22.18
C ALA A 122 17.69 -9.90 -22.99
N ALA A 123 16.39 -9.87 -22.68
CA ALA A 123 15.35 -10.40 -23.56
C ALA A 123 15.05 -9.38 -24.68
N PRO A 124 14.94 -9.79 -25.96
CA PRO A 124 14.31 -8.99 -26.99
C PRO A 124 12.78 -9.19 -26.98
N ALA A 125 12.07 -8.12 -27.32
CA ALA A 125 10.63 -7.98 -27.32
C ALA A 125 9.89 -8.72 -28.46
N GLY A 126 8.63 -9.08 -28.21
CA GLY A 126 7.60 -9.48 -29.18
C GLY A 126 6.54 -10.34 -28.48
N SER A 127 5.34 -9.87 -28.10
CA SER A 127 4.19 -9.32 -28.84
C SER A 127 2.95 -10.19 -28.50
N ASP A 128 1.96 -9.56 -27.85
CA ASP A 128 0.52 -9.89 -27.76
C ASP A 128 0.03 -11.35 -27.60
N SER A 129 -0.66 -11.64 -26.49
CA SER A 129 -2.15 -11.71 -26.47
C SER A 129 -2.76 -12.26 -25.17
N LYS A 130 -3.85 -11.59 -24.72
CA LYS A 130 -4.98 -12.09 -23.90
C LYS A 130 -4.77 -12.45 -22.42
N THR A 131 -4.41 -11.47 -21.59
CA THR A 131 -4.70 -11.48 -20.14
C THR A 131 -6.09 -10.88 -19.86
N GLY A 132 -7.14 -11.69 -20.09
CA GLY A 132 -8.53 -11.25 -19.89
C GLY A 132 -9.48 -12.25 -19.24
N LYS A 133 -9.02 -13.44 -18.80
CA LYS A 133 -9.93 -14.49 -18.30
C LYS A 133 -9.57 -15.17 -16.97
N ALA A 134 -8.46 -14.81 -16.32
CA ALA A 134 -8.07 -15.44 -15.05
C ALA A 134 -8.86 -14.94 -13.81
N ARG A 135 -9.56 -13.81 -13.90
CA ARG A 135 -10.23 -13.19 -12.73
C ARG A 135 -11.69 -13.63 -12.52
N ALA A 136 -12.22 -14.55 -13.34
CA ALA A 136 -13.63 -14.96 -13.29
C ALA A 136 -13.87 -16.41 -12.81
N GLN A 137 -12.83 -17.23 -12.61
CA GLN A 137 -12.99 -18.63 -12.15
C GLN A 137 -12.86 -18.82 -10.63
N GLY A 138 -12.26 -17.88 -9.89
CA GLY A 138 -12.12 -17.96 -8.43
C GLY A 138 -13.42 -17.77 -7.63
N ARG A 139 -14.52 -17.37 -8.26
CA ARG A 139 -15.79 -17.06 -7.57
C ARG A 139 -16.90 -18.11 -7.73
N LYS A 140 -16.66 -19.20 -8.50
CA LYS A 140 -17.64 -20.28 -8.72
C LYS A 140 -17.35 -21.60 -7.99
N LEU A 141 -16.24 -21.70 -7.25
CA LEU A 141 -15.89 -22.91 -6.48
C LEU A 141 -16.31 -22.86 -5.00
N LEU A 142 -16.64 -21.68 -4.47
CA LEU A 142 -17.11 -21.51 -3.08
C LEU A 142 -18.58 -21.92 -2.87
N ASP A 143 -19.35 -22.11 -3.94
CA ASP A 143 -20.79 -22.40 -3.85
C ASP A 143 -21.12 -23.92 -3.92
N ARG A 144 -20.10 -24.78 -4.09
CA ARG A 144 -20.28 -26.25 -4.17
C ARG A 144 -19.96 -26.97 -2.86
N GLY A 145 -19.26 -26.32 -1.92
CA GLY A 145 -18.91 -26.89 -0.61
C GLY A 145 -20.06 -26.89 0.41
N ALA A 146 -21.13 -26.15 0.18
CA ALA A 146 -22.18 -25.92 1.18
C ALA A 146 -23.45 -26.79 1.04
N ARG A 147 -23.47 -27.84 0.19
CA ARG A 147 -24.67 -28.67 -0.04
C ARG A 147 -24.60 -30.14 0.39
N ASN A 148 -23.48 -30.62 0.91
CA ASN A 148 -23.35 -32.05 1.29
C ASN A 148 -23.38 -32.33 2.80
N VAL A 149 -23.85 -31.38 3.64
CA VAL A 149 -23.96 -31.56 5.10
C VAL A 149 -25.42 -31.71 5.59
N ALA A 150 -26.39 -31.87 4.70
CA ALA A 150 -27.80 -32.08 5.08
C ALA A 150 -28.35 -33.44 4.60
N ALA A 151 -28.94 -34.18 5.57
CA ALA A 151 -29.57 -35.51 5.50
C ALA A 151 -28.61 -36.71 5.62
N GLY A 152 -28.74 -37.66 6.55
CA GLY A 152 -29.69 -37.95 7.63
C GLY A 152 -29.34 -39.32 8.24
N ARG A 153 -29.35 -39.42 9.57
CA ARG A 153 -29.31 -40.66 10.41
C ARG A 153 -30.68 -41.41 10.35
N PRO A 154 -30.95 -42.57 11.02
CA PRO A 154 -30.14 -43.62 11.69
C PRO A 154 -30.63 -45.10 11.46
N THR A 155 -30.03 -46.06 12.22
CA THR A 155 -30.50 -47.43 12.62
C THR A 155 -30.18 -48.60 11.66
N SER A 156 -29.90 -49.84 12.08
CA SER A 156 -30.15 -50.57 13.35
C SER A 156 -29.16 -51.73 13.55
N LEU A 157 -28.96 -52.11 14.82
CA LEU A 157 -28.40 -53.39 15.25
C LEU A 157 -29.47 -54.49 15.14
N SER A 158 -29.17 -55.62 14.50
CA SER A 158 -29.36 -56.98 15.05
C SER A 158 -29.35 -58.07 13.96
N SER A 159 -28.36 -58.97 14.04
CA SER A 159 -28.53 -60.43 14.04
C SER A 159 -27.16 -61.10 14.14
N ILE A 160 -26.98 -61.93 15.17
CA ILE A 160 -25.80 -62.78 15.39
C ILE A 160 -26.21 -64.24 15.02
N PRO A 161 -25.29 -65.21 14.94
CA PRO A 161 -24.45 -65.63 13.82
C PRO A 161 -24.84 -67.05 13.34
N ARG A 162 -24.20 -67.62 12.28
CA ARG A 162 -23.83 -69.07 12.24
C ARG A 162 -22.68 -69.32 11.26
N SER A 163 -21.42 -69.20 11.72
CA SER A 163 -20.19 -69.85 11.21
C SER A 163 -18.97 -68.93 11.34
N THR A 164 -17.87 -69.45 11.89
CA THR A 164 -16.58 -68.77 12.06
C THR A 164 -15.71 -68.75 10.79
N GLY A 165 -16.19 -69.30 9.66
CA GLY A 165 -15.42 -69.41 8.41
C GLY A 165 -15.56 -68.24 7.43
N ASP A 166 -16.67 -67.49 7.45
CA ASP A 166 -16.96 -66.48 6.42
C ASP A 166 -16.62 -65.03 6.82
N VAL A 167 -16.33 -64.81 8.11
CA VAL A 167 -16.02 -63.47 8.65
C VAL A 167 -14.55 -63.11 8.40
N THR A 168 -13.63 -64.07 8.44
CA THR A 168 -12.19 -63.83 8.28
C THR A 168 -11.76 -63.58 6.83
N ASN A 169 -12.41 -64.19 5.83
CA ASN A 169 -12.08 -63.97 4.43
C ASN A 169 -12.66 -62.67 3.85
N ARG A 170 -13.83 -62.20 4.33
CA ARG A 170 -14.41 -60.92 3.89
C ARG A 170 -13.78 -59.70 4.57
N LEU A 171 -13.35 -59.82 5.83
CA LEU A 171 -12.61 -58.75 6.51
C LEU A 171 -11.15 -58.62 6.03
N THR A 172 -10.47 -59.71 5.68
CA THR A 172 -9.11 -59.63 5.11
C THR A 172 -9.10 -59.20 3.64
N GLY A 173 -10.12 -59.56 2.85
CA GLY A 173 -10.27 -59.09 1.47
C GLY A 173 -10.66 -57.61 1.39
N ALA A 174 -11.61 -57.15 2.23
CA ALA A 174 -12.01 -55.74 2.24
C ALA A 174 -10.92 -54.83 2.85
N ALA A 175 -10.22 -55.26 3.90
CA ALA A 175 -9.13 -54.48 4.50
C ALA A 175 -7.86 -54.46 3.63
N ARG A 176 -7.57 -55.52 2.87
CA ARG A 176 -6.50 -55.48 1.84
C ARG A 176 -6.88 -54.61 0.66
N ASN A 177 -8.13 -54.65 0.21
CA ASN A 177 -8.59 -53.83 -0.91
C ASN A 177 -8.69 -52.33 -0.55
N THR A 178 -9.07 -51.98 0.68
CA THR A 178 -9.06 -50.58 1.11
C THR A 178 -7.65 -50.08 1.43
N ALA A 179 -6.77 -50.92 1.99
CA ALA A 179 -5.36 -50.60 2.16
C ALA A 179 -4.61 -50.52 0.82
N SER A 180 -4.94 -51.39 -0.15
CA SER A 180 -4.39 -51.31 -1.51
C SER A 180 -4.97 -50.15 -2.29
N GLN A 181 -6.25 -49.80 -2.11
CA GLN A 181 -6.87 -48.62 -2.70
C GLN A 181 -6.26 -47.32 -2.15
N THR A 182 -6.19 -47.16 -0.84
CA THR A 182 -5.52 -45.98 -0.23
C THR A 182 -4.04 -45.93 -0.56
N ARG A 183 -3.35 -47.07 -0.66
CA ARG A 183 -1.96 -47.16 -1.15
C ARG A 183 -1.84 -46.79 -2.63
N SER A 184 -2.77 -47.22 -3.48
CA SER A 184 -2.79 -46.87 -4.90
C SER A 184 -3.20 -45.41 -5.13
N GLU A 185 -4.05 -44.82 -4.27
CA GLU A 185 -4.42 -43.40 -4.28
C GLU A 185 -3.25 -42.52 -3.83
N THR A 186 -2.48 -42.94 -2.82
CA THR A 186 -1.25 -42.25 -2.39
C THR A 186 -0.11 -42.39 -3.40
N ILE A 187 0.03 -43.55 -4.04
CA ILE A 187 0.96 -43.75 -5.17
C ILE A 187 0.52 -42.93 -6.40
N ALA A 188 -0.79 -42.82 -6.67
CA ALA A 188 -1.32 -41.98 -7.75
C ALA A 188 -1.16 -40.48 -7.46
N ALA A 189 -1.25 -40.06 -6.19
CA ALA A 189 -0.97 -38.69 -5.76
C ALA A 189 0.51 -38.32 -5.95
N LEU A 190 1.43 -39.27 -5.77
CA LEU A 190 2.87 -39.09 -6.05
C LEU A 190 3.23 -39.13 -7.54
N ARG A 191 2.37 -39.69 -8.41
CA ARG A 191 2.58 -39.78 -9.87
C ARG A 191 1.99 -38.60 -10.67
N ASN A 192 1.17 -37.74 -10.06
CA ASN A 192 0.54 -36.60 -10.74
C ASN A 192 1.32 -35.29 -10.53
N PRO A 193 1.42 -34.40 -11.54
CA PRO A 193 2.08 -33.11 -11.39
C PRO A 193 1.33 -32.23 -10.38
N ALA A 194 2.08 -31.68 -9.40
CA ALA A 194 1.54 -30.91 -8.29
C ALA A 194 0.80 -29.63 -8.77
N THR A 195 -0.32 -29.35 -8.13
CA THR A 195 -1.14 -28.14 -8.27
C THR A 195 -0.86 -27.16 -7.14
N ALA A 196 -1.32 -25.91 -7.27
CA ALA A 196 -1.18 -24.89 -6.22
C ALA A 196 -1.84 -25.28 -4.86
N ASN A 197 -2.80 -26.21 -4.85
CA ASN A 197 -3.36 -26.74 -3.60
C ASN A 197 -2.41 -27.72 -2.89
N ASP A 198 -1.57 -28.43 -3.65
CA ASP A 198 -0.60 -29.39 -3.11
C ASP A 198 0.53 -28.67 -2.35
N ALA A 199 0.83 -27.40 -2.68
CA ALA A 199 1.77 -26.56 -1.93
C ALA A 199 1.24 -26.19 -0.51
N ALA A 200 -0.07 -26.04 -0.35
CA ALA A 200 -0.70 -25.77 0.94
C ALA A 200 -0.83 -27.05 1.80
N GLU A 201 -1.11 -28.19 1.15
CA GLU A 201 -1.15 -29.50 1.81
C GLU A 201 0.27 -30.01 2.18
N LEU A 202 1.30 -29.61 1.42
CA LEU A 202 2.70 -29.87 1.74
C LEU A 202 3.14 -29.23 3.06
N SER A 203 2.70 -28.00 3.34
CA SER A 203 3.00 -27.36 4.63
C SER A 203 2.47 -28.17 5.82
N ALA A 204 1.45 -29.00 5.63
CA ALA A 204 0.93 -29.88 6.67
C ALA A 204 1.65 -31.24 6.76
N THR A 205 2.21 -31.76 5.66
CA THR A 205 2.78 -33.13 5.58
C THR A 205 4.31 -33.18 5.59
N THR A 206 4.99 -32.09 5.25
CA THR A 206 6.46 -31.96 5.24
C THR A 206 7.02 -31.18 6.44
N GLY A 207 6.21 -30.97 7.49
CA GLY A 207 6.65 -30.24 8.68
C GLY A 207 6.75 -28.72 8.49
N GLY A 208 6.00 -28.13 7.55
CA GLY A 208 5.86 -26.68 7.40
C GLY A 208 6.68 -26.01 6.30
N LEU A 209 7.20 -26.76 5.32
CA LEU A 209 7.92 -26.18 4.19
C LEU A 209 6.97 -25.35 3.29
N SER A 210 7.34 -24.11 2.96
CA SER A 210 6.59 -23.21 2.06
C SER A 210 7.55 -22.47 1.12
N LEU A 211 7.15 -22.18 -0.12
CA LEU A 211 7.96 -21.52 -1.17
C LEU A 211 7.87 -19.99 -1.10
N SER A 212 8.96 -19.26 -1.41
CA SER A 212 9.00 -17.81 -1.13
C SER A 212 7.95 -16.99 -1.84
N GLU A 213 7.37 -16.00 -1.17
CA GLU A 213 6.29 -15.17 -1.75
C GLU A 213 6.78 -14.44 -3.02
N GLU A 214 8.08 -14.11 -3.07
CA GLU A 214 8.77 -13.61 -4.26
C GLU A 214 8.94 -14.69 -5.36
N MET A 215 9.18 -15.96 -4.98
CA MET A 215 9.31 -17.08 -5.92
C MET A 215 7.96 -17.64 -6.39
N LEU A 216 6.91 -17.63 -5.56
CA LEU A 216 5.54 -18.01 -5.92
C LEU A 216 4.94 -17.10 -7.00
N GLY A 217 5.46 -15.87 -7.14
CA GLY A 217 5.15 -14.99 -8.26
C GLY A 217 5.96 -15.26 -9.54
N ARG A 218 7.04 -16.05 -9.46
CA ARG A 218 8.00 -16.29 -10.57
C ARG A 218 8.00 -17.74 -11.07
N LEU A 219 7.59 -18.69 -10.25
CA LEU A 219 7.58 -20.12 -10.55
C LEU A 219 6.20 -20.56 -11.08
N ASP A 220 6.19 -21.40 -12.10
CA ASP A 220 4.96 -22.07 -12.57
C ASP A 220 4.68 -23.37 -11.78
N GLU A 221 3.49 -23.94 -11.98
CA GLU A 221 3.05 -25.16 -11.27
C GLU A 221 4.00 -26.35 -11.48
N ARG A 222 4.66 -26.46 -12.65
CA ARG A 222 5.59 -27.56 -12.94
C ARG A 222 6.93 -27.36 -12.22
N GLN A 223 7.38 -26.13 -12.10
CA GLN A 223 8.60 -25.78 -11.35
C GLN A 223 8.39 -25.96 -9.83
N VAL A 224 7.18 -25.74 -9.33
CA VAL A 224 6.83 -26.06 -7.94
C VAL A 224 6.87 -27.57 -7.71
N ALA A 225 6.29 -28.37 -8.62
CA ALA A 225 6.34 -29.83 -8.56
C ALA A 225 7.78 -30.37 -8.56
N SER A 226 8.66 -29.84 -9.42
CA SER A 226 10.05 -30.31 -9.50
C SER A 226 10.86 -30.06 -8.22
N ILE A 227 10.58 -28.96 -7.49
CA ILE A 227 11.21 -28.69 -6.19
C ILE A 227 10.80 -29.74 -5.15
N ILE A 228 9.50 -30.11 -5.14
CA ILE A 228 8.94 -31.11 -4.22
C ILE A 228 9.51 -32.50 -4.51
N GLU A 229 9.54 -32.88 -5.78
CA GLU A 229 10.12 -34.14 -6.24
C GLU A 229 11.60 -34.24 -5.84
N SER A 230 12.36 -33.14 -5.98
CA SER A 230 13.79 -33.10 -5.64
C SER A 230 14.04 -33.23 -4.14
N TYR A 231 13.16 -32.68 -3.30
CA TYR A 231 13.20 -32.87 -1.85
C TYR A 231 12.96 -34.34 -1.48
N ASN A 232 11.90 -34.94 -2.01
CA ASN A 232 11.58 -36.35 -1.76
C ASN A 232 12.66 -37.29 -2.31
N ALA A 233 13.27 -36.95 -3.45
CA ALA A 233 14.37 -37.70 -4.03
C ALA A 233 15.62 -37.66 -3.12
N LEU A 234 15.99 -36.49 -2.61
CA LEU A 234 17.08 -36.35 -1.63
C LEU A 234 16.77 -37.16 -0.36
N LYS A 235 15.53 -37.08 0.16
CA LYS A 235 15.11 -37.81 1.35
C LYS A 235 15.22 -39.32 1.16
N LEU A 236 14.69 -39.87 0.07
CA LEU A 236 14.79 -41.30 -0.24
C LEU A 236 16.25 -41.72 -0.43
N TYR A 237 17.05 -40.92 -1.13
CA TYR A 237 18.47 -41.17 -1.34
C TYR A 237 19.26 -41.24 -0.03
N LEU A 238 19.00 -40.34 0.91
CA LEU A 238 19.62 -40.37 2.24
C LEU A 238 19.27 -41.65 3.01
N ILE A 239 18.02 -42.11 2.93
CA ILE A 239 17.58 -43.35 3.59
C ILE A 239 18.19 -44.59 2.92
N LEU A 240 18.28 -44.63 1.59
CA LEU A 240 18.89 -45.77 0.88
C LEU A 240 20.41 -45.87 1.11
N THR A 241 21.09 -44.74 1.29
CA THR A 241 22.55 -44.69 1.52
C THR A 241 22.94 -44.82 2.99
N GLN A 242 22.04 -44.47 3.92
CA GLN A 242 22.21 -44.62 5.36
C GLN A 242 20.92 -45.15 6.03
N PRO A 243 20.56 -46.43 5.80
CA PRO A 243 19.27 -46.98 6.24
C PRO A 243 19.09 -47.04 7.76
N THR A 244 20.18 -46.97 8.53
CA THR A 244 20.13 -47.06 10.01
C THR A 244 19.92 -45.71 10.71
N THR A 245 20.14 -44.58 10.02
CA THR A 245 20.14 -43.24 10.65
C THR A 245 18.73 -42.67 10.79
N HIS A 246 17.94 -42.71 9.72
CA HIS A 246 16.55 -42.22 9.69
C HIS A 246 15.63 -43.25 9.00
N PRO A 247 15.28 -44.37 9.66
CA PRO A 247 14.46 -45.42 9.07
C PRO A 247 12.97 -45.02 9.00
N GLU A 248 12.64 -44.05 8.15
CA GLU A 248 11.27 -43.58 7.92
C GLU A 248 10.47 -44.58 7.07
N THR A 249 10.08 -45.68 7.70
CA THR A 249 9.40 -46.82 7.04
C THR A 249 8.12 -46.44 6.29
N GLU A 250 7.32 -45.51 6.82
CA GLU A 250 6.10 -45.03 6.17
C GLU A 250 6.38 -44.27 4.87
N PHE A 251 7.35 -43.35 4.89
CA PHE A 251 7.79 -42.62 3.72
C PHE A 251 8.38 -43.56 2.65
N VAL A 252 9.28 -44.47 3.04
CA VAL A 252 9.89 -45.44 2.11
C VAL A 252 8.84 -46.37 1.50
N ASN A 253 7.82 -46.78 2.27
CA ASN A 253 6.75 -47.64 1.77
C ASN A 253 5.90 -46.98 0.66
N ALA A 254 5.87 -45.65 0.62
CA ALA A 254 5.19 -44.87 -0.43
C ALA A 254 6.16 -44.48 -1.56
N ALA A 255 7.37 -44.02 -1.23
CA ALA A 255 8.32 -43.46 -2.19
C ALA A 255 9.09 -44.51 -3.01
N LEU A 256 9.43 -45.66 -2.39
CA LEU A 256 10.24 -46.69 -3.06
C LEU A 256 9.52 -47.34 -4.25
N PRO A 257 8.22 -47.70 -4.19
CA PRO A 257 7.50 -48.21 -5.36
C PRO A 257 7.46 -47.23 -6.53
N VAL A 258 7.34 -45.92 -6.25
CA VAL A 258 7.31 -44.87 -7.26
C VAL A 258 8.68 -44.76 -7.93
N ALA A 259 9.75 -44.66 -7.14
CA ALA A 259 11.10 -44.59 -7.67
C ALA A 259 11.52 -45.85 -8.46
N TRP A 260 10.98 -47.03 -8.08
CA TRP A 260 11.18 -48.27 -8.81
C TRP A 260 10.38 -48.31 -10.12
N ALA A 261 9.16 -47.77 -10.15
CA ALA A 261 8.41 -47.65 -11.41
C ALA A 261 9.12 -46.72 -12.40
N ASP A 262 9.74 -45.64 -11.92
CA ASP A 262 10.42 -44.62 -12.75
C ASP A 262 11.70 -45.12 -13.45
N ILE A 263 12.25 -46.27 -13.05
CA ILE A 263 13.35 -46.93 -13.76
C ILE A 263 12.87 -47.91 -14.84
N SER A 264 11.57 -48.20 -14.89
CA SER A 264 10.96 -49.04 -15.94
C SER A 264 11.06 -48.32 -17.29
N SER A 265 11.38 -49.07 -18.34
CA SER A 265 11.52 -48.52 -19.70
C SER A 265 10.80 -49.41 -20.70
N GLU A 266 10.47 -48.88 -21.88
CA GLU A 266 9.86 -49.68 -22.96
C GLU A 266 10.72 -50.89 -23.34
N ALA A 267 12.05 -50.79 -23.21
CA ALA A 267 12.98 -51.87 -23.48
C ALA A 267 13.00 -52.94 -22.37
N ASN A 268 12.80 -52.55 -21.11
CA ASN A 268 12.80 -53.43 -19.94
C ASN A 268 11.62 -53.08 -19.03
N PRO A 269 10.40 -53.55 -19.35
CA PRO A 269 9.23 -53.27 -18.53
C PRO A 269 9.29 -54.05 -17.22
N ILE A 270 9.14 -53.33 -16.11
CA ILE A 270 8.95 -53.90 -14.77
C ILE A 270 7.45 -53.89 -14.49
N SER A 271 6.87 -55.05 -14.17
CA SER A 271 5.44 -55.12 -13.83
C SER A 271 5.16 -54.52 -12.45
N ASP A 272 4.03 -53.83 -12.30
CA ASP A 272 3.60 -53.27 -11.00
C ASP A 272 3.52 -54.34 -9.91
N ASP A 273 3.08 -55.57 -10.26
CA ASP A 273 3.06 -56.72 -9.35
C ASP A 273 4.44 -57.03 -8.76
N VAL A 274 5.54 -56.86 -9.49
CA VAL A 274 6.89 -57.09 -8.94
C VAL A 274 7.22 -56.00 -7.92
N ILE A 275 6.84 -54.76 -8.22
CA ILE A 275 7.18 -53.60 -7.38
C ILE A 275 6.41 -53.64 -6.06
N GLU A 276 5.08 -53.85 -6.11
CA GLU A 276 4.20 -53.82 -4.94
C GLU A 276 4.55 -54.86 -3.87
N ASP A 277 5.18 -55.93 -4.34
CA ASP A 277 5.21 -57.23 -3.70
C ASP A 277 6.65 -57.48 -3.18
N ASN A 278 7.66 -56.81 -3.76
CA ASN A 278 9.04 -56.74 -3.24
C ASN A 278 9.35 -55.47 -2.42
N SER A 279 8.69 -54.33 -2.67
CA SER A 279 8.94 -53.08 -1.91
C SER A 279 8.69 -53.21 -0.40
N PRO A 280 7.62 -53.89 0.09
CA PRO A 280 7.40 -54.11 1.52
C PRO A 280 8.52 -54.91 2.18
N VAL A 281 9.21 -55.78 1.44
CA VAL A 281 10.34 -56.56 1.96
C VAL A 281 11.49 -55.64 2.32
N TYR A 282 11.80 -54.64 1.48
CA TYR A 282 12.80 -53.62 1.82
C TYR A 282 12.40 -52.78 3.04
N VAL A 283 11.12 -52.38 3.14
CA VAL A 283 10.61 -51.65 4.31
C VAL A 283 10.74 -52.48 5.59
N GLN A 284 10.51 -53.79 5.51
CA GLN A 284 10.68 -54.70 6.63
C GLN A 284 12.16 -54.86 7.03
N LEU A 285 13.07 -54.94 6.06
CA LEU A 285 14.52 -54.94 6.32
C LEU A 285 14.98 -53.62 6.95
N LEU A 286 14.44 -52.49 6.48
CA LEU A 286 14.72 -51.16 7.04
C LEU A 286 14.25 -51.07 8.49
N LYS A 287 13.05 -51.58 8.79
CA LYS A 287 12.51 -51.64 10.16
C LYS A 287 13.37 -52.49 11.09
N ASN A 288 13.97 -53.56 10.57
CA ASN A 288 14.81 -54.48 11.34
C ASN A 288 16.28 -54.02 11.45
N GLY A 289 16.67 -52.97 10.73
CA GLY A 289 18.07 -52.50 10.68
C GLY A 289 18.98 -53.33 9.75
N ASP A 290 18.42 -54.25 8.98
CA ASP A 290 19.13 -55.19 8.10
C ASP A 290 19.12 -54.73 6.62
N ALA A 291 18.61 -53.53 6.32
CA ALA A 291 18.52 -53.03 4.96
C ALA A 291 19.92 -52.80 4.35
N PRO A 292 20.16 -53.25 3.10
CA PRO A 292 21.44 -53.03 2.44
C PRO A 292 21.65 -51.54 2.13
N ALA A 293 22.79 -51.00 2.54
CA ALA A 293 23.17 -49.62 2.26
C ALA A 293 23.72 -49.44 0.84
N MET A 294 23.34 -48.33 0.19
CA MET A 294 23.77 -47.96 -1.15
C MET A 294 24.99 -47.02 -1.14
N PRO A 295 25.79 -46.98 -2.23
CA PRO A 295 26.91 -46.04 -2.33
C PRO A 295 26.46 -44.58 -2.19
N ARG A 296 27.14 -43.83 -1.33
CA ARG A 296 26.82 -42.44 -0.98
C ARG A 296 27.74 -41.45 -1.68
N ASN A 297 27.19 -40.32 -2.12
CA ASN A 297 27.92 -39.20 -2.71
C ASN A 297 27.65 -37.94 -1.90
N GLU A 298 28.60 -37.55 -1.03
CA GLU A 298 28.45 -36.39 -0.15
C GLU A 298 28.41 -35.06 -0.90
N GLN A 299 29.19 -34.90 -1.98
CA GLN A 299 29.20 -33.66 -2.77
C GLN A 299 27.82 -33.37 -3.37
N LEU A 300 27.18 -34.40 -3.93
CA LEU A 300 25.84 -34.25 -4.49
C LEU A 300 24.80 -33.94 -3.42
N ILE A 301 24.92 -34.52 -2.21
CA ILE A 301 24.04 -34.22 -1.08
C ILE A 301 24.17 -32.75 -0.69
N ASP A 302 25.39 -32.26 -0.51
CA ASP A 302 25.66 -30.88 -0.09
C ASP A 302 25.18 -29.87 -1.14
N GLU A 303 25.46 -30.12 -2.42
CA GLU A 303 24.98 -29.28 -3.53
C GLU A 303 23.45 -29.24 -3.58
N THR A 304 22.78 -30.39 -3.42
CA THR A 304 21.32 -30.47 -3.49
C THR A 304 20.65 -29.80 -2.30
N ARG A 305 21.21 -29.95 -1.09
CA ARG A 305 20.76 -29.23 0.10
C ARG A 305 20.88 -27.72 -0.10
N LYS A 306 22.00 -27.25 -0.67
CA LYS A 306 22.21 -25.83 -0.96
C LYS A 306 21.19 -25.30 -1.97
N SER A 307 20.94 -26.04 -3.05
CA SER A 307 19.95 -25.70 -4.08
C SER A 307 18.51 -25.68 -3.54
N LEU A 308 18.11 -26.66 -2.73
CA LEU A 308 16.77 -26.68 -2.12
C LEU A 308 16.56 -25.49 -1.17
N LYS A 309 17.57 -25.17 -0.35
CA LYS A 309 17.55 -24.03 0.57
C LYS A 309 17.36 -22.67 -0.13
N PHE A 310 17.75 -22.56 -1.40
CA PHE A 310 17.57 -21.34 -2.20
C PHE A 310 16.09 -21.04 -2.52
N PHE A 311 15.25 -22.07 -2.72
CA PHE A 311 13.85 -21.89 -3.16
C PHE A 311 12.82 -21.80 -2.02
N MET A 312 13.21 -22.20 -0.82
CA MET A 312 12.29 -22.27 0.32
C MET A 312 12.12 -20.89 0.98
N ILE A 313 10.90 -20.54 1.41
CA ILE A 313 10.72 -19.53 2.48
C ILE A 313 11.55 -20.08 3.63
N SER A 314 12.34 -19.21 4.23
CA SER A 314 12.37 -19.20 5.67
C SER A 314 10.92 -19.09 6.19
N SER A 315 10.14 -20.18 6.21
CA SER A 315 9.30 -20.45 7.37
C SER A 315 10.28 -20.75 8.51
N SER A 316 11.18 -19.79 8.75
CA SER A 316 12.14 -19.80 9.79
C SER A 316 11.28 -19.99 11.01
N LEU A 317 11.76 -20.81 11.91
CA LEU A 317 11.32 -20.80 13.29
C LEU A 317 10.94 -19.38 13.77
N VAL A 318 11.66 -18.34 13.33
CA VAL A 318 11.35 -16.92 13.55
C VAL A 318 9.93 -16.56 13.12
N GLY A 319 9.50 -16.89 11.90
CA GLY A 319 8.17 -16.58 11.39
C GLY A 319 7.03 -17.20 12.22
N ARG A 320 7.16 -18.50 12.53
CA ARG A 320 6.18 -19.27 13.33
C ARG A 320 6.12 -18.78 14.77
N GLU A 321 7.27 -18.70 15.45
CA GLU A 321 7.31 -18.26 16.84
C GLU A 321 6.90 -16.78 16.96
N TYR A 322 7.26 -15.93 16.00
CA TYR A 322 6.82 -14.53 15.98
C TYR A 322 5.29 -14.42 15.89
N LEU A 323 4.64 -15.16 14.98
CA LEU A 323 3.18 -15.16 14.88
C LEU A 323 2.52 -15.72 16.14
N ARG A 324 3.07 -16.80 16.71
CA ARG A 324 2.61 -17.37 17.99
C ARG A 324 2.66 -16.34 19.11
N LEU A 325 3.78 -15.63 19.27
CA LEU A 325 3.92 -14.58 20.29
C LEU A 325 2.95 -13.43 20.07
N GLN A 326 2.71 -13.02 18.82
CA GLN A 326 1.69 -12.00 18.50
C GLN A 326 0.29 -12.44 18.94
N LEU A 327 -0.13 -13.66 18.60
CA LEU A 327 -1.44 -14.20 18.97
C LEU A 327 -1.58 -14.36 20.48
N GLU A 328 -0.56 -14.85 21.17
CA GLU A 328 -0.57 -15.03 22.62
C GLU A 328 -0.61 -13.68 23.35
N SER A 329 0.21 -12.70 22.93
CA SER A 329 0.16 -11.35 23.48
C SER A 329 -1.22 -10.71 23.31
N SER A 330 -1.84 -10.87 22.13
CA SER A 330 -3.18 -10.31 21.86
C SER A 330 -4.30 -10.88 22.74
N ARG A 331 -4.11 -12.08 23.29
CA ARG A 331 -5.05 -12.72 24.24
C ARG A 331 -4.85 -12.23 25.67
N GLN A 332 -3.60 -11.95 26.05
CA GLN A 332 -3.23 -11.58 27.41
C GLN A 332 -3.31 -10.08 27.68
N PHE A 333 -3.02 -9.26 26.66
CA PHE A 333 -2.90 -7.81 26.79
C PHE A 333 -3.75 -7.09 25.73
N PRO A 334 -4.65 -6.17 26.14
CA PRO A 334 -5.43 -5.39 25.19
C PRO A 334 -4.54 -4.40 24.42
N ALA A 335 -4.91 -4.09 23.18
CA ALA A 335 -4.25 -3.04 22.41
C ALA A 335 -4.47 -1.67 23.06
N ILE A 336 -3.43 -0.82 23.06
CA ILE A 336 -3.51 0.54 23.60
C ILE A 336 -3.95 1.51 22.50
N GLY A 337 -4.98 2.30 22.79
CA GLY A 337 -5.50 3.31 21.87
C GLY A 337 -5.27 4.73 22.35
N LEU A 338 -5.76 5.72 21.59
CA LEU A 338 -5.68 7.15 21.97
C LEU A 338 -6.27 7.43 23.37
N ASN A 339 -7.25 6.63 23.79
CA ASN A 339 -7.87 6.74 25.10
C ASN A 339 -6.88 6.47 26.24
N ASP A 340 -5.96 5.54 26.06
CA ASP A 340 -4.98 5.15 27.08
C ASP A 340 -3.79 6.10 27.09
N LEU A 341 -3.48 6.70 25.93
CA LEU A 341 -2.38 7.66 25.76
C LEU A 341 -2.71 9.06 26.29
N VAL A 342 -3.97 9.49 26.19
CA VAL A 342 -4.37 10.86 26.53
C VAL A 342 -5.62 10.85 27.44
N PRO A 343 -5.52 11.37 28.68
CA PRO A 343 -6.66 11.46 29.59
C PRO A 343 -7.63 12.60 29.22
N MET A 344 -8.81 12.57 29.82
CA MET A 344 -9.77 13.67 29.78
C MET A 344 -9.25 14.87 30.62
N PRO A 345 -9.56 16.12 30.24
CA PRO A 345 -10.41 16.53 29.12
C PRO A 345 -9.68 16.59 27.76
N GLY A 346 -8.34 16.51 27.75
CA GLY A 346 -7.52 16.71 26.56
C GLY A 346 -7.85 15.76 25.39
N ARG A 347 -8.30 14.54 25.70
CA ARG A 347 -8.74 13.55 24.71
C ARG A 347 -9.83 14.04 23.75
N GLN A 348 -10.74 14.91 24.20
CA GLN A 348 -11.83 15.41 23.36
C GLN A 348 -11.32 16.24 22.17
N LEU A 349 -10.12 16.79 22.26
CA LEU A 349 -9.48 17.60 21.22
C LEU A 349 -8.88 16.78 20.10
N LEU A 350 -8.59 15.51 20.36
CA LEU A 350 -7.94 14.61 19.42
C LEU A 350 -8.94 13.59 18.90
N TYR A 351 -8.66 13.06 17.72
CA TYR A 351 -9.32 11.88 17.19
C TYR A 351 -8.26 10.94 16.63
N GLY A 352 -8.51 9.64 16.69
CA GLY A 352 -7.64 8.61 16.14
C GLY A 352 -8.44 7.32 15.99
N SER A 353 -8.14 6.55 14.95
CA SER A 353 -8.83 5.29 14.63
C SER A 353 -8.00 4.04 14.92
N GLU A 354 -6.69 4.20 15.04
CA GLU A 354 -5.77 3.07 15.20
C GLU A 354 -5.48 2.78 16.66
N ALA A 355 -5.06 1.55 16.92
CA ALA A 355 -4.59 1.08 18.22
C ALA A 355 -3.28 0.30 18.04
N VAL A 356 -2.40 0.40 19.03
CA VAL A 356 -1.12 -0.29 19.06
C VAL A 356 -1.30 -1.61 19.81
N PRO A 357 -1.12 -2.79 19.17
CA PRO A 357 -1.10 -4.06 19.88
C PRO A 357 -0.07 -4.04 21.00
N ALA A 358 -0.43 -4.57 22.18
CA ALA A 358 0.39 -4.50 23.39
C ALA A 358 1.81 -5.05 23.19
N ILE A 359 1.98 -6.06 22.34
CA ILE A 359 3.29 -6.63 21.98
C ILE A 359 4.28 -5.58 21.45
N PHE A 360 3.79 -4.49 20.84
CA PHE A 360 4.59 -3.40 20.30
C PHE A 360 4.64 -2.18 21.24
N THR A 361 4.60 -2.41 22.54
CA THR A 361 4.77 -1.37 23.56
C THR A 361 6.02 -1.66 24.38
N ARG A 362 6.56 -0.65 25.08
CA ARG A 362 7.69 -0.87 25.99
C ARG A 362 7.35 -1.87 27.08
N GLN A 363 6.13 -1.77 27.63
CA GLN A 363 5.63 -2.72 28.61
C GLN A 363 5.54 -4.14 28.02
N GLY A 364 4.96 -4.30 26.83
CA GLY A 364 4.88 -5.60 26.16
C GLY A 364 6.24 -6.19 25.81
N TRP A 365 7.22 -5.35 25.47
CA TRP A 365 8.60 -5.77 25.32
C TRP A 365 9.18 -6.29 26.64
N GLU A 366 9.08 -5.51 27.73
CA GLU A 366 9.69 -5.81 29.03
C GLU A 366 9.03 -7.01 29.75
N GLU A 367 7.69 -7.07 29.73
CA GLU A 367 6.91 -8.04 30.50
C GLU A 367 6.61 -9.33 29.72
N PHE A 368 6.58 -9.30 28.38
CA PHE A 368 6.16 -10.46 27.57
C PHE A 368 7.21 -10.90 26.54
N VAL A 369 7.56 -10.06 25.56
CA VAL A 369 8.42 -10.49 24.42
C VAL A 369 9.82 -10.87 24.90
N LYS A 370 10.43 -10.06 25.77
CA LYS A 370 11.79 -10.31 26.27
C LYS A 370 11.87 -11.62 27.08
N PRO A 371 11.00 -11.89 28.08
CA PRO A 371 10.96 -13.18 28.76
C PRO A 371 10.72 -14.38 27.83
N GLU A 372 9.77 -14.29 26.91
CA GLU A 372 9.46 -15.40 25.98
C GLU A 372 10.59 -15.65 24.98
N LEU A 373 11.24 -14.61 24.47
CA LEU A 373 12.43 -14.75 23.62
C LEU A 373 13.58 -15.44 24.37
N ILE A 374 13.79 -15.12 25.65
CA ILE A 374 14.78 -15.81 26.49
C ILE A 374 14.41 -17.29 26.64
N LYS A 375 13.16 -17.62 26.95
CA LYS A 375 12.69 -19.02 27.07
C LYS A 375 12.90 -19.80 25.77
N LEU A 376 12.54 -19.20 24.62
CA LEU A 376 12.70 -19.79 23.30
C LEU A 376 14.17 -20.11 23.03
N VAL A 377 15.06 -19.13 23.16
CA VAL A 377 16.50 -19.30 22.89
C VAL A 377 17.18 -20.26 23.88
N SER A 378 16.66 -20.35 25.11
CA SER A 378 17.15 -21.26 26.15
C SER A 378 16.70 -22.72 25.95
N GLY A 379 15.62 -22.95 25.21
CA GLY A 379 15.10 -24.28 24.91
C GLY A 379 15.85 -25.02 23.79
N ASN A 380 15.37 -26.23 23.48
CA ASN A 380 15.83 -27.01 22.34
C ASN A 380 15.19 -26.49 21.04
N LEU A 381 15.75 -25.42 20.49
CA LEU A 381 15.55 -25.06 19.06
C LEU A 381 15.86 -26.23 18.10
N ARG A 382 16.58 -27.25 18.60
CA ARG A 382 17.10 -28.42 17.88
C ARG A 382 16.07 -29.46 17.43
N ASN A 383 14.86 -29.51 18.01
CA ASN A 383 13.93 -30.61 17.72
C ASN A 383 13.06 -30.42 16.45
N GLU A 384 13.23 -29.32 15.71
CA GLU A 384 12.36 -28.99 14.56
C GLU A 384 13.14 -28.43 13.36
N SER A 385 14.41 -28.83 13.19
CA SER A 385 15.15 -28.66 11.93
C SER A 385 14.93 -29.88 11.04
N ASP A 386 14.60 -29.67 9.77
CA ASP A 386 14.44 -30.75 8.80
C ASP A 386 15.81 -31.42 8.54
N TRP A 387 15.97 -32.64 9.06
CA TRP A 387 17.21 -33.41 8.97
C TRP A 387 17.67 -33.64 7.52
N VAL A 388 16.73 -33.61 6.57
CA VAL A 388 17.00 -33.76 5.13
C VAL A 388 17.81 -32.56 4.60
N LEU A 389 17.53 -31.35 5.07
CA LEU A 389 18.12 -30.10 4.59
C LEU A 389 19.32 -29.63 5.42
N ASP A 390 19.28 -29.79 6.74
CA ASP A 390 20.25 -29.19 7.65
C ASP A 390 21.40 -30.12 8.05
N GLY A 391 21.25 -31.43 7.86
CA GLY A 391 22.27 -32.42 8.25
C GLY A 391 22.46 -32.54 9.77
N GLU A 392 23.21 -33.55 10.22
CA GLU A 392 23.38 -33.87 11.65
C GLU A 392 24.33 -32.92 12.43
N GLY A 393 24.71 -31.76 11.85
CA GLY A 393 25.89 -31.00 12.32
C GLY A 393 25.79 -29.48 12.41
N GLY A 394 24.61 -28.87 12.32
CA GLY A 394 24.49 -27.42 12.47
C GLY A 394 24.91 -26.95 13.88
N ASP A 395 25.89 -26.03 13.97
CA ASP A 395 26.32 -25.47 15.25
C ASP A 395 25.15 -24.69 15.89
N SER A 396 24.57 -25.29 16.94
CA SER A 396 23.37 -24.79 17.63
C SER A 396 23.51 -23.35 18.15
N VAL A 397 24.75 -22.90 18.36
CA VAL A 397 25.06 -21.53 18.81
C VAL A 397 24.81 -20.53 17.69
N VAL A 398 25.33 -20.80 16.49
CA VAL A 398 25.20 -19.92 15.31
C VAL A 398 23.74 -19.83 14.85
N GLN A 399 23.00 -20.94 14.91
CA GLN A 399 21.58 -20.98 14.56
C GLN A 399 20.73 -20.11 15.51
N LYS A 400 20.92 -20.26 16.82
CA LYS A 400 20.27 -19.43 17.84
C LYS A 400 20.61 -17.95 17.65
N ALA A 401 21.86 -17.63 17.31
CA ALA A 401 22.29 -16.26 17.05
C ALA A 401 21.62 -15.63 15.82
N ASN A 402 21.49 -16.40 14.73
CA ASN A 402 20.81 -15.97 13.52
C ASN A 402 19.30 -15.79 13.75
N PHE A 403 18.66 -16.72 14.48
CA PHE A 403 17.25 -16.61 14.88
C PHE A 403 16.97 -15.29 15.59
N VAL A 404 17.76 -14.93 16.61
CA VAL A 404 17.49 -13.68 17.33
C VAL A 404 17.74 -12.46 16.47
N ARG A 405 18.77 -12.48 15.61
CA ARG A 405 19.05 -11.35 14.71
C ARG A 405 17.88 -11.08 13.76
N GLU A 406 17.36 -12.12 13.13
CA GLU A 406 16.21 -12.03 12.22
C GLU A 406 14.93 -11.65 12.98
N PHE A 407 14.69 -12.26 14.15
CA PHE A 407 13.56 -11.92 15.02
C PHE A 407 13.57 -10.44 15.41
N MET A 408 14.68 -9.93 15.93
CA MET A 408 14.79 -8.54 16.39
C MET A 408 14.68 -7.54 15.24
N SER A 409 15.27 -7.84 14.09
CA SER A 409 15.14 -7.00 12.89
C SER A 409 13.68 -6.88 12.45
N ARG A 410 12.96 -8.01 12.38
CA ARG A 410 11.54 -8.03 12.05
C ARG A 410 10.69 -7.32 13.11
N TYR A 411 10.93 -7.63 14.39
CA TYR A 411 10.18 -7.06 15.50
C TYR A 411 10.29 -5.54 15.53
N LYS A 412 11.50 -4.96 15.44
CA LYS A 412 11.70 -3.50 15.42
C LYS A 412 11.10 -2.82 14.18
N ARG A 413 11.15 -3.48 13.02
CA ARG A 413 10.48 -3.00 11.79
C ARG A 413 8.97 -2.91 11.98
N ASP A 414 8.36 -3.99 12.47
CA ASP A 414 6.90 -4.05 12.66
C ASP A 414 6.46 -3.10 13.80
N TYR A 415 7.28 -2.97 14.86
CA TYR A 415 7.12 -1.96 15.92
C TYR A 415 7.08 -0.53 15.35
N THR A 416 8.04 -0.20 14.49
CA THR A 416 8.11 1.12 13.83
C THR A 416 6.86 1.39 13.00
N LYS A 417 6.43 0.40 12.20
CA LYS A 417 5.25 0.52 11.33
C LYS A 417 3.99 0.81 12.13
N VAL A 418 3.74 0.04 13.19
CA VAL A 418 2.54 0.18 14.04
C VAL A 418 2.47 1.56 14.68
N TRP A 419 3.58 2.06 15.24
CA TRP A 419 3.61 3.39 15.85
C TRP A 419 3.51 4.52 14.84
N TYR A 420 4.08 4.37 13.64
CA TYR A 420 3.88 5.34 12.56
C TYR A 420 2.40 5.42 12.16
N THR A 421 1.74 4.27 11.97
CA THR A 421 0.31 4.20 11.67
C THR A 421 -0.54 4.81 12.79
N MET A 422 -0.18 4.57 14.05
CA MET A 422 -0.85 5.19 15.19
C MET A 422 -0.77 6.72 15.12
N ILE A 423 0.42 7.30 15.00
CA ILE A 423 0.65 8.76 14.98
C ILE A 423 -0.01 9.40 13.76
N ASP A 424 0.07 8.75 12.60
CA ASP A 424 -0.55 9.23 11.36
C ASP A 424 -2.08 9.26 11.44
N SER A 425 -2.68 8.34 12.19
CA SER A 425 -4.13 8.34 12.41
C SER A 425 -4.62 9.43 13.36
N VAL A 426 -3.74 10.04 14.16
CA VAL A 426 -4.14 11.04 15.15
C VAL A 426 -4.23 12.42 14.50
N GLY A 427 -5.40 13.04 14.62
CA GLY A 427 -5.65 14.41 14.20
C GLY A 427 -6.21 15.28 15.32
N VAL A 428 -6.18 16.60 15.09
CA VAL A 428 -6.81 17.60 15.96
C VAL A 428 -8.21 17.91 15.45
N ARG A 429 -9.20 18.01 16.34
CA ARG A 429 -10.57 18.40 15.95
C ARG A 429 -10.64 19.88 15.60
N ARG A 430 -11.42 20.20 14.56
CA ARG A 430 -11.69 21.58 14.15
C ARG A 430 -12.38 22.38 15.25
N PHE A 431 -12.07 23.67 15.34
CA PHE A 431 -12.74 24.60 16.22
C PHE A 431 -14.01 25.13 15.54
N SER A 432 -15.12 25.24 16.27
CA SER A 432 -16.40 25.68 15.70
C SER A 432 -16.45 27.19 15.49
N ASP A 433 -15.93 27.94 16.45
CA ASP A 433 -16.04 29.38 16.54
C ASP A 433 -14.93 29.92 17.45
N MET A 434 -14.84 31.25 17.57
CA MET A 434 -13.77 31.87 18.33
C MET A 434 -13.82 31.56 19.85
N ALA A 435 -15.01 31.36 20.42
CA ALA A 435 -15.16 31.01 21.82
C ALA A 435 -14.71 29.57 22.10
N ASN A 436 -15.06 28.64 21.21
CA ASN A 436 -14.56 27.28 21.23
C ASN A 436 -13.03 27.26 21.03
N ALA A 437 -12.49 28.04 20.10
CA ALA A 437 -11.06 28.11 19.85
C ALA A 437 -10.28 28.56 21.09
N THR A 438 -10.72 29.58 21.83
CA THR A 438 -10.03 30.01 23.06
C THR A 438 -10.07 28.98 24.17
N GLN A 439 -11.18 28.22 24.30
CA GLN A 439 -11.29 27.09 25.22
C GLN A 439 -10.36 25.94 24.84
N GLN A 440 -10.38 25.51 23.57
CA GLN A 440 -9.56 24.40 23.08
C GLN A 440 -8.06 24.75 23.13
N LEU A 441 -7.67 25.97 22.72
CA LEU A 441 -6.30 26.45 22.85
C LEU A 441 -5.85 26.55 24.31
N SER A 442 -6.77 26.75 25.27
CA SER A 442 -6.42 26.69 26.69
C SER A 442 -5.87 25.34 27.10
N LEU A 443 -6.49 24.26 26.62
CA LEU A 443 -6.08 22.89 26.90
C LEU A 443 -4.85 22.50 26.09
N LEU A 444 -4.80 22.86 24.79
CA LEU A 444 -3.68 22.56 23.91
C LEU A 444 -2.38 23.26 24.32
N SER A 445 -2.47 24.47 24.89
CA SER A 445 -1.30 25.25 25.33
C SER A 445 -0.85 24.95 26.76
N ASP A 446 -1.55 24.11 27.52
CA ASP A 446 -1.19 23.80 28.91
C ASP A 446 0.20 23.15 28.99
N VAL A 447 1.09 23.68 29.84
CA VAL A 447 2.50 23.22 29.90
C VAL A 447 2.62 21.77 30.37
N ARG A 448 1.69 21.30 31.21
CA ARG A 448 1.74 19.97 31.83
C ARG A 448 0.78 19.00 31.15
N ASN A 449 -0.43 19.46 30.88
CA ASN A 449 -1.55 18.61 30.47
C ASN A 449 -1.95 18.78 29.00
N SER A 450 -1.09 19.38 28.17
CA SER A 450 -1.37 19.45 26.73
C SER A 450 -1.51 18.03 26.15
N PRO A 451 -2.63 17.72 25.47
CA PRO A 451 -2.88 16.38 24.95
C PRO A 451 -1.86 15.96 23.88
N VAL A 452 -1.36 16.92 23.08
CA VAL A 452 -0.30 16.66 22.09
C VAL A 452 1.02 16.36 22.79
N LYS A 453 1.34 17.07 23.88
CA LYS A 453 2.54 16.79 24.69
C LYS A 453 2.47 15.40 25.33
N LEU A 454 1.33 15.05 25.94
CA LEU A 454 1.13 13.75 26.58
C LEU A 454 1.25 12.61 25.57
N LEU A 455 0.57 12.73 24.42
CA LEU A 455 0.65 11.76 23.33
C LEU A 455 2.10 11.52 22.89
N LEU A 456 2.82 12.60 22.55
CA LEU A 456 4.19 12.50 22.07
C LEU A 456 5.16 12.02 23.16
N ALA A 457 4.92 12.35 24.43
CA ALA A 457 5.73 11.85 25.54
C ALA A 457 5.57 10.33 25.66
N THR A 458 4.33 9.81 25.58
CA THR A 458 4.11 8.35 25.62
C THR A 458 4.68 7.64 24.41
N VAL A 459 4.59 8.22 23.20
CA VAL A 459 5.29 7.70 22.01
C VAL A 459 6.79 7.66 22.24
N ASN A 460 7.37 8.75 22.76
CA ASN A 460 8.80 8.85 23.05
C ASN A 460 9.24 7.75 24.04
N ASP A 461 8.52 7.58 25.15
CA ASP A 461 8.80 6.55 26.15
C ASP A 461 8.70 5.13 25.58
N ASN A 462 7.80 4.89 24.62
CA ASN A 462 7.64 3.62 23.94
C ASN A 462 8.65 3.38 22.81
N THR A 463 9.49 4.36 22.45
CA THR A 463 10.38 4.25 21.27
C THR A 463 11.85 4.45 21.62
N GLN A 464 12.15 4.92 22.83
CA GLN A 464 13.52 5.13 23.32
C GLN A 464 14.11 3.94 24.09
N TRP A 465 13.37 2.85 24.30
CA TRP A 465 13.83 1.72 25.12
C TRP A 465 15.06 1.01 24.55
N ASP A 466 15.35 1.15 23.25
CA ASP A 466 16.50 0.52 22.60
C ASP A 466 17.72 1.45 22.47
N VAL A 467 17.68 2.65 23.07
CA VAL A 467 18.84 3.54 23.12
C VAL A 467 19.93 2.88 23.99
N PRO A 468 21.16 2.70 23.48
CA PRO A 468 22.25 2.21 24.31
C PRO A 468 22.49 3.20 25.46
N ALA A 469 22.53 2.70 26.71
CA ALA A 469 22.85 3.53 27.85
C ALA A 469 24.18 4.29 27.60
N VAL A 470 24.13 5.62 27.68
CA VAL A 470 25.31 6.48 27.54
C VAL A 470 26.27 6.09 28.66
N ARG A 471 27.37 5.42 28.31
CA ARG A 471 28.50 5.25 29.22
C ARG A 471 29.07 6.62 29.48
N GLU A 472 28.79 7.19 30.65
CA GLU A 472 29.56 8.31 31.15
C GLU A 472 31.05 7.97 31.03
N ALA A 473 31.79 8.90 30.44
CA ALA A 473 33.21 8.73 30.17
C ALA A 473 33.97 8.47 31.49
N GLN A 474 34.95 7.56 31.40
CA GLN A 474 36.01 7.23 32.36
C GLN A 474 35.65 6.32 33.55
N GLN A 475 35.96 5.02 33.37
CA GLN A 475 36.73 4.24 34.35
C GLN A 475 37.29 2.97 33.68
N THR A 476 38.60 2.95 33.44
CA THR A 476 39.35 1.74 33.08
C THR A 476 39.22 0.72 34.20
N GLY A 477 38.57 -0.42 33.93
CA GLY A 477 38.60 -1.58 34.82
C GLY A 477 37.26 -2.20 35.22
N VAL A 478 36.11 -1.64 34.83
CA VAL A 478 34.80 -2.25 35.17
C VAL A 478 34.38 -3.23 34.08
N LYS A 479 34.13 -4.48 34.49
CA LYS A 479 33.62 -5.57 33.62
C LYS A 479 32.37 -5.12 32.87
N ARG A 480 32.30 -5.48 31.58
CA ARG A 480 31.11 -5.28 30.71
C ARG A 480 29.87 -5.78 31.44
N ASP A 481 28.88 -4.92 31.64
CA ASP A 481 27.65 -5.30 32.33
C ASP A 481 26.81 -6.28 31.50
N ASP A 482 26.30 -7.27 32.22
CA ASP A 482 25.75 -8.56 31.84
C ASP A 482 24.20 -8.52 31.78
N GLY A 483 23.61 -7.63 30.98
CA GLY A 483 22.16 -7.34 31.09
C GLY A 483 21.21 -8.39 30.50
N PHE A 484 21.25 -8.58 29.17
CA PHE A 484 20.36 -9.50 28.44
C PHE A 484 21.17 -10.63 27.79
N TRP A 485 22.18 -10.25 27.00
CA TRP A 485 23.00 -11.21 26.30
C TRP A 485 23.95 -11.98 27.23
N GLY A 486 24.37 -11.45 28.38
CA GLY A 486 25.18 -12.18 29.36
C GLY A 486 24.49 -13.44 29.93
N LYS A 487 23.17 -13.33 30.21
CA LYS A 487 22.32 -14.46 30.62
C LYS A 487 22.08 -15.45 29.50
N VAL A 488 21.92 -14.94 28.27
CA VAL A 488 21.73 -15.76 27.08
C VAL A 488 23.03 -16.50 26.75
N THR A 489 24.19 -15.83 26.71
CA THR A 489 25.54 -16.40 26.47
C THR A 489 25.98 -17.39 27.55
N GLY A 490 25.58 -17.21 28.80
CA GLY A 490 25.83 -18.17 29.89
C GLY A 490 25.16 -19.55 29.68
N ILE A 491 24.22 -19.65 28.75
CA ILE A 491 23.54 -20.90 28.37
C ILE A 491 24.26 -21.60 27.18
N PHE A 492 25.17 -20.91 26.47
CA PHE A 492 25.94 -21.44 25.34
C PHE A 492 27.31 -21.98 25.77
N ASP A 493 27.38 -22.65 26.91
CA ASP A 493 28.63 -23.00 27.59
C ASP A 493 29.48 -24.01 26.79
N ASN A 494 30.20 -23.48 25.80
CA ASN A 494 31.39 -24.08 25.22
C ASN A 494 32.33 -22.94 24.83
N LYS A 495 33.25 -22.60 25.75
CA LYS A 495 34.18 -21.45 25.64
C LYS A 495 35.07 -21.48 24.40
N GLU A 496 35.29 -22.64 23.79
CA GLU A 496 36.10 -22.79 22.58
C GLU A 496 35.31 -22.49 21.28
N ALA A 497 33.99 -22.73 21.24
CA ALA A 497 33.13 -22.39 20.11
C ALA A 497 32.74 -20.90 20.09
N ALA A 498 32.61 -20.28 21.27
CA ALA A 498 32.35 -18.85 21.38
C ALA A 498 33.51 -17.98 20.82
N ALA A 499 34.74 -18.51 20.82
CA ALA A 499 35.92 -17.80 20.33
C ALA A 499 36.05 -17.82 18.79
N SER A 500 35.50 -18.83 18.10
CA SER A 500 35.54 -18.94 16.63
C SER A 500 34.33 -18.32 15.92
N VAL A 501 33.24 -18.00 16.64
CA VAL A 501 31.99 -17.43 16.10
C VAL A 501 32.01 -15.89 15.96
N LEU A 502 33.04 -15.20 16.45
CA LEU A 502 33.14 -13.73 16.42
C LEU A 502 33.61 -13.13 15.08
N VAL A 503 32.94 -13.48 13.97
CA VAL A 503 33.01 -12.66 12.74
C VAL A 503 31.91 -11.58 12.75
N SER A 504 30.88 -11.68 13.60
CA SER A 504 29.95 -10.58 13.90
C SER A 504 29.30 -10.76 15.27
N PRO A 505 29.40 -9.80 16.20
CA PRO A 505 28.68 -9.87 17.48
C PRO A 505 27.16 -9.95 17.24
N LEU A 506 26.45 -10.67 18.13
CA LEU A 506 24.98 -10.62 18.19
C LEU A 506 24.51 -9.15 18.20
N PRO A 507 23.43 -8.79 17.47
CA PRO A 507 22.93 -7.43 17.52
C PRO A 507 22.60 -7.05 18.96
N ALA A 508 23.08 -5.91 19.40
CA ALA A 508 22.65 -5.35 20.68
C ALA A 508 21.13 -5.17 20.62
N VAL A 509 20.41 -5.69 21.62
CA VAL A 509 18.97 -5.41 21.76
C VAL A 509 18.76 -3.89 21.80
N ASP A 510 19.71 -3.18 22.39
CA ASP A 510 19.74 -1.73 22.54
C ASP A 510 20.74 -1.12 21.54
N ASP A 511 20.53 -1.37 20.24
CA ASP A 511 21.35 -0.82 19.13
C ASP A 511 20.90 0.59 18.68
N GLY A 512 19.85 1.15 19.27
CA GLY A 512 19.27 2.45 18.95
C GLY A 512 18.59 2.53 17.58
N SER A 513 18.39 1.40 16.90
CA SER A 513 17.80 1.38 15.56
C SER A 513 16.34 1.83 15.54
N LEU A 514 15.55 1.51 16.57
CA LEU A 514 14.18 2.01 16.76
C LEU A 514 14.22 3.49 17.15
N ALA A 515 14.98 3.86 18.18
CA ALA A 515 15.08 5.26 18.62
C ALA A 515 15.50 6.22 17.50
N LYS A 516 16.40 5.79 16.61
CA LYS A 516 16.81 6.57 15.43
C LYS A 516 15.65 6.81 14.46
N ARG A 517 14.70 5.88 14.32
CA ARG A 517 13.49 6.06 13.50
C ARG A 517 12.47 7.03 14.12
N PHE A 518 12.55 7.26 15.43
CA PHE A 518 11.71 8.19 16.18
C PHE A 518 12.47 9.44 16.65
N GLU A 519 13.65 9.70 16.07
CA GLU A 519 14.48 10.88 16.38
C GLU A 519 13.72 12.21 16.23
N PRO A 520 12.82 12.41 15.25
CA PRO A 520 11.95 13.59 15.20
C PRO A 520 11.08 13.79 16.46
N VAL A 521 10.58 12.71 17.06
CA VAL A 521 9.75 12.77 18.28
C VAL A 521 10.63 13.04 19.49
N SER A 522 11.79 12.39 19.61
CA SER A 522 12.68 12.62 20.75
C SER A 522 13.27 14.02 20.77
N ARG A 523 13.58 14.58 19.59
CA ARG A 523 14.08 15.95 19.45
C ARG A 523 13.12 16.99 20.02
N VAL A 524 11.81 16.76 19.92
CA VAL A 524 10.76 17.64 20.49
C VAL A 524 10.90 17.79 22.01
N PHE A 525 11.46 16.78 22.69
CA PHE A 525 11.71 16.76 24.14
C PHE A 525 13.18 17.00 24.51
N ALA A 526 14.07 17.17 23.54
CA ALA A 526 15.46 17.50 23.82
C ALA A 526 15.57 18.93 24.37
N THR A 527 16.36 19.11 25.42
CA THR A 527 16.64 20.43 25.99
C THR A 527 17.55 21.22 25.06
N GLN A 528 17.18 22.48 24.79
CA GLN A 528 18.01 23.38 23.98
C GLN A 528 18.56 24.51 24.85
N ASN A 529 19.86 24.49 25.11
CA ASN A 529 20.53 25.42 26.03
C ASN A 529 20.83 26.81 25.44
N ALA A 530 20.16 27.21 24.35
CA ALA A 530 20.51 28.42 23.60
C ALA A 530 20.24 29.75 24.37
N GLU A 531 19.43 29.73 25.43
CA GLU A 531 18.99 30.96 26.13
C GLU A 531 19.07 30.87 27.68
N GLY A 532 19.82 29.92 28.24
CA GLY A 532 19.99 29.80 29.70
C GLY A 532 18.76 29.31 30.48
N ALA A 533 17.65 29.00 29.79
CA ALA A 533 16.51 28.28 30.34
C ALA A 533 16.43 26.88 29.72
N ASP A 534 16.50 25.84 30.57
CA ASP A 534 16.29 24.43 30.20
C ASP A 534 14.86 24.22 29.67
N SER A 535 14.65 24.53 28.39
CA SER A 535 13.34 24.46 27.71
C SER A 535 13.44 23.56 26.48
N THR A 536 12.43 22.71 26.33
CA THR A 536 12.31 21.82 25.16
C THR A 536 11.63 22.52 23.98
N ILE A 537 11.72 21.93 22.79
CA ILE A 537 10.98 22.41 21.61
C ILE A 537 9.47 22.43 21.90
N MET A 538 8.96 21.38 22.55
CA MET A 538 7.58 21.31 22.98
C MET A 538 7.20 22.47 23.90
N ASP A 539 8.01 22.78 24.91
CA ASP A 539 7.67 23.84 25.87
C ASP A 539 7.62 25.23 25.21
N ARG A 540 8.51 25.50 24.25
CA ARG A 540 8.50 26.73 23.46
C ARG A 540 7.30 26.80 22.52
N TYR A 541 6.93 25.70 21.87
CA TYR A 541 5.68 25.61 21.08
C TYR A 541 4.46 25.92 21.95
N LEU A 542 4.35 25.31 23.13
CA LEU A 542 3.24 25.54 24.06
C LEU A 542 3.19 26.98 24.56
N ALA A 543 4.35 27.61 24.79
CA ALA A 543 4.43 29.03 25.12
C ALA A 543 3.96 29.93 23.96
N ALA A 544 4.33 29.61 22.72
CA ALA A 544 3.89 30.33 21.53
C ALA A 544 2.36 30.17 21.32
N LEU A 545 1.83 28.95 21.43
CA LEU A 545 0.39 28.68 21.42
C LEU A 545 -0.36 29.46 22.50
N ARG A 546 0.21 29.57 23.71
CA ARG A 546 -0.38 30.36 24.79
C ARG A 546 -0.47 31.85 24.43
N LYS A 547 0.55 32.41 23.75
CA LYS A 547 0.49 33.79 23.24
C LYS A 547 -0.64 33.95 22.21
N LEU A 548 -0.78 33.01 21.28
CA LEU A 548 -1.88 33.00 20.31
C LEU A 548 -3.26 32.94 21.02
N LYS A 549 -3.41 32.05 22.01
CA LYS A 549 -4.62 31.98 22.83
C LYS A 549 -4.95 33.33 23.48
N VAL A 550 -3.96 34.01 24.05
CA VAL A 550 -4.14 35.33 24.67
C VAL A 550 -4.62 36.35 23.64
N ARG A 551 -4.00 36.39 22.44
CA ARG A 551 -4.43 37.27 21.35
C ARG A 551 -5.87 37.00 20.96
N MET A 552 -6.27 35.74 20.78
CA MET A 552 -7.65 35.38 20.44
C MET A 552 -8.65 35.77 21.53
N ASN A 553 -8.31 35.54 22.81
CA ASN A 553 -9.16 35.94 23.93
C ASN A 553 -9.30 37.47 24.02
N ASN A 554 -8.26 38.24 23.67
CA ASN A 554 -8.34 39.70 23.61
C ASN A 554 -9.26 40.18 22.47
N ILE A 555 -9.21 39.52 21.31
CA ILE A 555 -10.12 39.79 20.18
C ILE A 555 -11.56 39.47 20.58
N GLN A 556 -11.81 38.31 21.19
CA GLN A 556 -13.15 37.90 21.62
C GLN A 556 -13.77 38.87 22.63
N ARG A 557 -12.95 39.53 23.45
CA ARG A 557 -13.39 40.51 24.47
C ARG A 557 -13.41 41.95 23.95
N SER A 558 -13.04 42.19 22.70
CA SER A 558 -13.01 43.54 22.14
C SER A 558 -14.42 44.08 21.87
N GLN A 559 -14.56 45.41 21.80
CA GLN A 559 -15.84 46.05 21.48
C GLN A 559 -16.30 45.77 20.03
N ASP A 560 -15.36 45.50 19.13
CA ASP A 560 -15.62 45.17 17.72
C ASP A 560 -14.74 43.97 17.33
N VAL A 561 -15.28 42.77 17.58
CA VAL A 561 -14.62 41.48 17.30
C VAL A 561 -14.26 41.36 15.83
N GLY A 562 -15.13 41.81 14.93
CA GLY A 562 -14.92 41.72 13.48
C GLY A 562 -13.77 42.61 13.01
N LYS A 563 -13.69 43.85 13.50
CA LYS A 563 -12.56 44.75 13.22
C LYS A 563 -11.23 44.19 13.74
N SER A 564 -11.20 43.71 14.98
CA SER A 564 -9.99 43.14 15.57
C SER A 564 -9.56 41.83 14.87
N SER A 565 -10.51 41.01 14.43
CA SER A 565 -10.24 39.79 13.65
C SER A 565 -9.64 40.14 12.29
N LYS A 566 -10.27 41.07 11.56
CA LYS A 566 -9.77 41.57 10.28
C LYS A 566 -8.36 42.13 10.40
N GLN A 567 -8.08 42.90 11.46
CA GLN A 567 -6.75 43.46 11.71
C GLN A 567 -5.68 42.37 11.87
N LEU A 568 -5.94 41.34 12.70
CA LEU A 568 -4.98 40.24 12.87
C LEU A 568 -4.77 39.45 11.56
N ILE A 569 -5.82 39.29 10.74
CA ILE A 569 -5.70 38.65 9.44
C ILE A 569 -4.81 39.49 8.51
N SER A 570 -5.05 40.80 8.42
CA SER A 570 -4.25 41.74 7.61
C SER A 570 -2.79 41.73 8.03
N GLU A 571 -2.51 41.89 9.33
CA GLU A 571 -1.15 41.85 9.90
C GLU A 571 -0.42 40.57 9.48
N THR A 572 -1.10 39.43 9.51
CA THR A 572 -0.50 38.13 9.19
C THR A 572 -0.25 37.95 7.68
N LEU A 573 -1.17 38.38 6.81
CA LEU A 573 -1.00 38.29 5.35
C LEU A 573 -0.01 39.31 4.80
N GLU A 574 0.10 40.48 5.43
CA GLU A 574 1.09 41.52 5.09
C GLU A 574 2.52 41.15 5.57
N GLY A 575 2.70 39.99 6.21
CA GLY A 575 3.98 39.55 6.75
C GLY A 575 4.44 40.33 7.97
N GLN A 576 3.54 41.06 8.65
CA GLN A 576 3.86 41.72 9.91
C GLN A 576 4.05 40.67 11.03
N PRO A 577 4.92 40.95 12.02
CA PRO A 577 5.05 40.10 13.19
C PRO A 577 3.71 40.00 13.94
N SER A 578 3.13 38.81 14.02
CA SER A 578 1.88 38.52 14.72
C SER A 578 2.03 37.24 15.54
N GLU A 579 1.17 37.02 16.54
CA GLU A 579 1.20 35.78 17.32
C GLU A 579 0.99 34.55 16.42
N VAL A 580 0.22 34.68 15.33
CA VAL A 580 0.00 33.62 14.35
C VAL A 580 1.28 33.33 13.56
N THR A 581 1.94 34.35 13.00
CA THR A 581 3.20 34.15 12.26
C THR A 581 4.32 33.64 13.15
N ASN A 582 4.37 34.07 14.41
CA ASN A 582 5.35 33.58 15.38
C ASN A 582 5.21 32.07 15.64
N VAL A 583 4.01 31.56 15.91
CA VAL A 583 3.84 30.11 16.14
C VAL A 583 4.05 29.34 14.84
N ARG A 584 3.55 29.84 13.70
CA ARG A 584 3.79 29.24 12.38
C ARG A 584 5.28 29.07 12.09
N ASN A 585 6.04 30.16 12.15
CA ASN A 585 7.46 30.17 11.84
C ASN A 585 8.23 29.27 12.80
N TYR A 586 7.79 29.19 14.07
CA TYR A 586 8.37 28.25 15.03
C TYR A 586 8.17 26.79 14.60
N VAL A 587 6.95 26.41 14.21
CA VAL A 587 6.65 25.06 13.71
C VAL A 587 7.43 24.76 12.44
N GLU A 588 7.44 25.70 11.48
CA GLU A 588 8.13 25.55 10.20
C GLU A 588 9.64 25.38 10.36
N THR A 589 10.28 26.14 11.26
CA THR A 589 11.74 26.06 11.50
C THR A 589 12.17 24.89 12.38
N THR A 590 11.30 24.43 13.28
CA THR A 590 11.71 23.50 14.36
C THR A 590 11.15 22.10 14.18
N VAL A 591 10.00 21.96 13.51
CA VAL A 591 9.32 20.67 13.28
C VAL A 591 9.61 20.12 11.87
N ASP A 592 10.22 20.91 10.97
CA ASP A 592 10.74 20.42 9.69
C ASP A 592 11.99 19.54 9.92
N THR A 593 11.73 18.24 10.03
CA THR A 593 12.68 17.22 10.44
C THR A 593 12.85 16.15 9.36
N SER A 594 13.07 16.56 8.11
CA SER A 594 13.58 15.72 7.02
C SER A 594 12.71 14.51 6.60
N GLN A 595 13.11 13.84 5.51
CA GLN A 595 12.26 12.94 4.71
C GLN A 595 11.77 11.68 5.45
N GLY A 596 10.45 11.52 5.54
CA GLY A 596 9.78 10.31 6.04
C GLY A 596 8.31 10.57 6.37
N GLY A 597 7.50 9.51 6.50
CA GLY A 597 6.06 9.66 6.82
C GLY A 597 5.78 10.30 8.19
N LEU A 598 6.65 10.05 9.18
CA LEU A 598 6.47 10.53 10.56
C LEU A 598 6.54 12.07 10.67
N SER A 599 7.42 12.73 9.90
CA SER A 599 7.58 14.20 9.98
C SER A 599 6.33 14.93 9.47
N THR A 600 5.66 14.42 8.44
CA THR A 600 4.39 14.95 7.95
C THR A 600 3.26 14.86 8.99
N SER A 601 3.13 13.71 9.65
CA SER A 601 2.12 13.52 10.71
C SER A 601 2.40 14.45 11.90
N LEU A 602 3.68 14.58 12.31
CA LEU A 602 4.07 15.53 13.36
C LEU A 602 3.76 16.98 12.96
N GLN A 603 4.18 17.42 11.78
CA GLN A 603 3.92 18.76 11.28
C GLN A 603 2.42 19.09 11.29
N SER A 604 1.57 18.13 10.94
CA SER A 604 0.11 18.27 11.00
C SER A 604 -0.37 18.47 12.44
N LEU A 605 0.11 17.70 13.42
CA LEU A 605 -0.26 17.85 14.83
C LEU A 605 0.11 19.22 15.42
N PHE A 606 1.21 19.83 14.97
CA PHE A 606 1.65 21.16 15.41
C PHE A 606 0.99 22.32 14.64
N SER A 607 0.67 22.14 13.35
CA SER A 607 0.10 23.20 12.51
C SER A 607 -1.42 23.31 12.60
N LEU A 608 -2.14 22.19 12.74
CA LEU A 608 -3.61 22.17 12.75
C LEU A 608 -4.24 23.05 13.84
N PRO A 609 -3.75 23.08 15.10
CA PRO A 609 -4.27 24.01 16.11
C PRO A 609 -4.20 25.48 15.68
N ILE A 610 -3.12 25.87 15.00
CA ILE A 610 -2.88 27.24 14.53
C ILE A 610 -3.80 27.53 13.34
N GLN A 611 -3.93 26.58 12.41
CA GLN A 611 -4.82 26.70 11.26
C GLN A 611 -6.29 26.82 11.70
N PHE A 612 -6.76 25.98 12.61
CA PHE A 612 -8.16 26.05 13.08
C PHE A 612 -8.42 27.33 13.86
N ALA A 613 -7.48 27.77 14.70
CA ALA A 613 -7.56 29.06 15.37
C ALA A 613 -7.75 30.21 14.37
N TRP A 614 -6.94 30.21 13.31
CA TRP A 614 -7.02 31.19 12.22
C TRP A 614 -8.33 31.13 11.44
N GLU A 615 -8.83 29.92 11.13
CA GLU A 615 -10.09 29.74 10.44
C GLU A 615 -11.26 30.40 11.20
N THR A 616 -11.25 30.37 12.54
CA THR A 616 -12.32 31.02 13.34
C THR A 616 -12.31 32.55 13.30
N LEU A 617 -11.24 33.19 12.84
CA LEU A 617 -11.18 34.65 12.66
C LEU A 617 -11.92 35.11 11.40
N ARG A 618 -12.18 34.19 10.47
CA ARG A 618 -12.64 34.51 9.12
C ARG A 618 -14.08 35.00 9.11
N ASP A 619 -14.97 34.33 9.84
CA ASP A 619 -16.40 34.69 9.83
C ASP A 619 -16.64 36.08 10.44
N PRO A 620 -16.11 36.44 11.63
CA PRO A 620 -16.29 37.80 12.17
C PRO A 620 -15.65 38.89 11.28
N ALA A 621 -14.51 38.59 10.65
CA ALA A 621 -13.88 39.51 9.71
C ALA A 621 -14.74 39.70 8.44
N GLY A 622 -15.31 38.63 7.90
CA GLY A 622 -16.25 38.66 6.77
C GLY A 622 -17.51 39.47 7.09
N GLU A 623 -18.10 39.26 8.28
CA GLU A 623 -19.24 40.06 8.75
C GLU A 623 -18.91 41.56 8.84
N GLN A 624 -17.70 41.90 9.28
CA GLN A 624 -17.26 43.29 9.33
C GLN A 624 -17.12 43.91 7.93
N ILE A 625 -16.58 43.16 6.97
CA ILE A 625 -16.48 43.59 5.56
C ILE A 625 -17.89 43.75 4.96
N ALA A 626 -18.80 42.81 5.23
CA ALA A 626 -20.19 42.88 4.76
C ALA A 626 -20.92 44.10 5.35
N LYS A 627 -20.72 44.40 6.64
CA LYS A 627 -21.25 45.60 7.30
C LYS A 627 -20.68 46.89 6.68
N ALA A 628 -19.37 46.91 6.38
CA ALA A 628 -18.74 48.02 5.70
C ALA A 628 -19.31 48.20 4.28
N TRP A 629 -19.47 47.13 3.50
CA TRP A 629 -20.05 47.15 2.16
C TRP A 629 -21.47 47.71 2.16
N ALA A 630 -22.32 47.20 3.07
CA ALA A 630 -23.71 47.64 3.20
C ALA A 630 -23.81 49.15 3.46
N LYS A 631 -22.90 49.68 4.31
CA LYS A 631 -22.89 51.09 4.71
C LYS A 631 -22.24 52.01 3.67
N GLN A 632 -21.08 51.62 3.14
CA GLN A 632 -20.23 52.49 2.31
C GLN A 632 -20.57 52.43 0.82
N VAL A 633 -21.09 51.29 0.33
CA VAL A 633 -21.33 51.07 -1.11
C VAL A 633 -22.81 50.81 -1.39
N ALA A 634 -23.39 49.77 -0.81
CA ALA A 634 -24.72 49.30 -1.21
C ALA A 634 -25.82 50.34 -0.96
N LYS A 635 -25.83 50.95 0.24
CA LYS A 635 -26.84 51.97 0.58
C LYS A 635 -26.72 53.23 -0.29
N PRO A 636 -25.53 53.84 -0.48
CA PRO A 636 -25.39 54.94 -1.43
C PRO A 636 -25.76 54.58 -2.87
N TRP A 637 -25.39 53.38 -3.33
CA TRP A 637 -25.68 52.90 -4.68
C TRP A 637 -27.18 52.78 -4.94
N GLU A 638 -27.91 52.15 -4.01
CA GLU A 638 -29.37 51.99 -4.07
C GLU A 638 -30.08 53.34 -4.19
N GLN A 639 -29.59 54.35 -3.46
CA GLN A 639 -30.21 55.67 -3.42
C GLN A 639 -30.06 56.47 -4.72
N VAL A 640 -28.94 56.32 -5.43
CA VAL A 640 -28.60 57.23 -6.55
C VAL A 640 -28.48 56.53 -7.92
N MET A 641 -28.20 55.23 -7.97
CA MET A 641 -27.91 54.50 -9.21
C MET A 641 -28.89 53.37 -9.53
N ALA A 642 -29.29 52.55 -8.55
CA ALA A 642 -29.86 51.22 -8.80
C ALA A 642 -31.09 51.19 -9.73
N HIS A 643 -31.99 52.18 -9.62
CA HIS A 643 -33.26 52.22 -10.36
C HIS A 643 -33.24 53.18 -11.55
N ARG A 644 -32.07 53.59 -12.04
CA ARG A 644 -31.92 54.62 -13.08
C ARG A 644 -31.19 54.08 -14.30
N TYR A 645 -31.53 54.57 -15.49
CA TYR A 645 -30.79 54.29 -16.72
C TYR A 645 -29.39 54.88 -16.61
N PRO A 646 -28.31 54.15 -16.94
CA PRO A 646 -28.27 52.88 -17.70
C PRO A 646 -28.18 51.61 -16.84
N ILE A 647 -28.24 51.72 -15.51
CA ILE A 647 -28.17 50.55 -14.61
C ILE A 647 -29.45 49.72 -14.70
N ALA A 648 -30.61 50.37 -14.61
CA ALA A 648 -31.90 49.79 -14.94
C ALA A 648 -32.26 50.18 -16.38
N ALA A 649 -32.12 49.22 -17.31
CA ALA A 649 -32.22 49.48 -18.75
C ALA A 649 -33.58 50.02 -19.21
N ASP A 650 -34.64 49.71 -18.49
CA ASP A 650 -36.03 50.11 -18.73
C ASP A 650 -36.44 51.39 -18.00
N SER A 651 -35.57 51.96 -17.16
CA SER A 651 -35.89 53.14 -16.38
C SER A 651 -35.95 54.41 -17.23
N ARG A 652 -37.00 55.21 -17.03
CA ARG A 652 -37.13 56.54 -17.65
C ARG A 652 -36.27 57.60 -16.96
N ASN A 653 -35.87 57.36 -15.72
CA ASN A 653 -35.04 58.28 -14.95
C ASN A 653 -33.58 57.97 -15.20
N GLU A 654 -32.79 59.00 -15.50
CA GLU A 654 -31.37 58.84 -15.79
C GLU A 654 -30.50 59.03 -14.55
N ALA A 655 -29.47 58.20 -14.44
CA ALA A 655 -28.41 58.37 -13.45
C ALA A 655 -27.55 59.57 -13.84
N SER A 656 -27.06 60.30 -12.85
CA SER A 656 -26.07 61.35 -13.10
C SER A 656 -24.72 60.71 -13.41
N VAL A 657 -24.03 61.16 -14.47
CA VAL A 657 -22.66 60.70 -14.76
C VAL A 657 -21.70 61.09 -13.61
N LYS A 658 -21.94 62.24 -12.96
CA LYS A 658 -21.18 62.66 -11.78
C LYS A 658 -21.41 61.74 -10.57
N ASP A 659 -22.64 61.25 -10.39
CA ASP A 659 -22.93 60.29 -9.31
C ASP A 659 -22.26 58.96 -9.62
N LEU A 660 -22.26 58.51 -10.88
CA LEU A 660 -21.51 57.33 -11.29
C LEU A 660 -20.01 57.48 -11.01
N GLN A 661 -19.39 58.60 -11.41
CA GLN A 661 -17.98 58.91 -11.16
C GLN A 661 -17.63 58.76 -9.67
N ARG A 662 -18.50 59.18 -8.75
CA ARG A 662 -18.30 59.00 -7.31
C ARG A 662 -18.12 57.53 -6.88
N PHE A 663 -18.66 56.56 -7.64
CA PHE A 663 -18.46 55.14 -7.36
C PHE A 663 -17.23 54.57 -8.07
N VAL A 664 -16.99 54.97 -9.31
CA VAL A 664 -16.08 54.28 -10.24
C VAL A 664 -14.73 54.96 -10.44
N ASP A 665 -14.57 56.21 -10.00
CA ASP A 665 -13.33 56.96 -10.14
C ASP A 665 -12.12 56.18 -9.58
N PRO A 666 -11.05 55.96 -10.36
CA PRO A 666 -9.95 55.06 -9.95
C PRO A 666 -9.21 55.48 -8.67
N GLU A 667 -9.12 56.79 -8.41
CA GLU A 667 -8.38 57.33 -7.27
C GLU A 667 -9.29 57.52 -6.04
N SER A 668 -10.45 58.13 -6.26
CA SER A 668 -11.35 58.65 -5.22
C SER A 668 -12.70 57.94 -5.13
N GLY A 669 -13.01 57.04 -6.06
CA GLY A 669 -14.29 56.34 -6.13
C GLY A 669 -14.55 55.44 -4.92
N LEU A 670 -15.83 55.26 -4.58
CA LEU A 670 -16.24 54.41 -3.46
C LEU A 670 -15.86 52.94 -3.64
N LEU A 671 -15.96 52.39 -4.85
CA LEU A 671 -15.63 50.97 -5.12
C LEU A 671 -14.11 50.72 -5.04
N PRO A 672 -13.23 51.50 -5.70
CA PRO A 672 -11.79 51.29 -5.60
C PRO A 672 -11.26 51.56 -4.19
N ASN A 673 -11.78 52.57 -3.50
CA ASN A 673 -11.41 52.84 -2.10
C ASN A 673 -11.87 51.72 -1.16
N PHE A 674 -13.05 51.14 -1.38
CA PHE A 674 -13.49 49.97 -0.62
C PHE A 674 -12.55 48.78 -0.85
N LYS A 675 -12.15 48.49 -2.09
CA LYS A 675 -11.16 47.44 -2.36
C LYS A 675 -9.83 47.71 -1.67
N ARG A 676 -9.31 48.94 -1.76
CA ARG A 676 -8.01 49.33 -1.18
C ARG A 676 -8.02 49.28 0.35
N ASN A 677 -9.05 49.81 1.00
CA ASN A 677 -9.08 50.02 2.45
C ASN A 677 -9.77 48.88 3.22
N GLU A 678 -10.80 48.26 2.62
CA GLU A 678 -11.61 47.25 3.28
C GLU A 678 -11.21 45.82 2.91
N ILE A 679 -10.79 45.58 1.67
CA ILE A 679 -10.42 44.24 1.18
C ILE A 679 -8.90 44.03 1.23
N GLY A 680 -8.10 44.95 0.70
CA GLY A 680 -6.64 44.81 0.64
C GLY A 680 -6.20 43.44 0.10
N ASN A 681 -5.24 42.82 0.79
CA ASN A 681 -4.69 41.50 0.45
C ASN A 681 -5.63 40.33 0.84
N LEU A 682 -6.82 40.60 1.39
CA LEU A 682 -7.78 39.56 1.80
C LEU A 682 -8.49 38.89 0.60
N SER A 683 -8.25 39.39 -0.62
CA SER A 683 -8.93 38.94 -1.86
C SER A 683 -8.35 37.67 -2.47
N ASP A 684 -7.06 37.37 -2.24
CA ASP A 684 -6.34 36.33 -2.98
C ASP A 684 -6.52 34.91 -2.41
N GLY A 685 -7.23 34.77 -1.29
CA GLY A 685 -7.43 33.48 -0.62
C GLY A 685 -6.13 32.87 -0.11
N GLU A 686 -5.13 33.71 0.18
CA GLU A 686 -3.90 33.27 0.79
C GLU A 686 -4.21 32.66 2.16
N GLY A 687 -3.96 31.36 2.26
CA GLY A 687 -4.00 30.64 3.53
C GLY A 687 -2.72 30.90 4.31
N LEU A 688 -2.63 30.35 5.52
CA LEU A 688 -1.42 30.44 6.35
C LEU A 688 -0.21 29.68 5.78
N GLY A 689 -0.26 29.11 4.57
CA GLY A 689 0.87 28.39 3.97
C GLY A 689 1.33 27.14 4.74
N MET A 690 0.59 26.69 5.76
CA MET A 690 0.95 25.56 6.63
C MET A 690 0.29 24.23 6.24
N GLY A 691 -0.37 24.16 5.08
CA GLY A 691 -1.04 22.95 4.58
C GLY A 691 -0.48 22.47 3.25
N SER A 692 -0.69 21.18 2.96
CA SER A 692 -0.42 20.57 1.65
C SER A 692 -1.27 21.24 0.56
N GLY A 693 -0.71 22.26 -0.10
CA GLY A 693 -1.13 22.79 -1.40
C GLY A 693 -2.52 23.45 -1.54
N ALA A 694 -3.42 23.33 -0.57
CA ALA A 694 -4.77 23.87 -0.67
C ALA A 694 -4.80 25.37 -0.34
N LYS A 695 -5.02 26.22 -1.35
CA LYS A 695 -5.39 27.62 -1.14
C LYS A 695 -6.63 27.68 -0.23
N ALA A 696 -6.60 28.53 0.79
CA ALA A 696 -7.78 28.77 1.59
C ALA A 696 -8.88 29.38 0.71
N ALA A 697 -10.15 29.22 1.08
CA ALA A 697 -11.20 29.99 0.43
C ALA A 697 -10.84 31.49 0.54
N PRO A 698 -11.13 32.32 -0.48
CA PRO A 698 -11.06 33.77 -0.34
C PRO A 698 -11.97 34.26 0.79
N LEU A 699 -11.56 35.30 1.52
CA LEU A 699 -12.40 35.91 2.55
C LEU A 699 -13.55 36.71 1.93
N VAL A 700 -13.33 37.18 0.69
CA VAL A 700 -14.27 37.98 -0.09
C VAL A 700 -14.56 37.25 -1.41
N ASN A 701 -15.80 37.33 -1.88
CA ASN A 701 -16.21 36.74 -3.16
C ASN A 701 -15.35 37.28 -4.32
N PRO A 702 -14.63 36.43 -5.07
CA PRO A 702 -13.79 36.87 -6.19
C PRO A 702 -14.54 37.63 -7.28
N LYS A 703 -15.83 37.32 -7.49
CA LYS A 703 -16.68 38.04 -8.45
C LYS A 703 -16.89 39.50 -8.04
N MET A 704 -17.02 39.77 -6.74
CA MET A 704 -17.16 41.13 -6.23
C MET A 704 -15.88 41.95 -6.50
N VAL A 705 -14.71 41.37 -6.26
CA VAL A 705 -13.42 42.01 -6.55
C VAL A 705 -13.28 42.30 -8.05
N SER A 706 -13.57 41.32 -8.91
CA SER A 706 -13.55 41.51 -10.37
C SER A 706 -14.53 42.58 -10.85
N ASN A 707 -15.72 42.66 -10.25
CA ASN A 707 -16.69 43.70 -10.59
C ASN A 707 -16.23 45.10 -10.16
N ILE A 708 -15.53 45.22 -9.02
CA ILE A 708 -14.89 46.47 -8.61
C ILE A 708 -13.80 46.86 -9.63
N ASP A 709 -12.98 45.92 -10.09
CA ASP A 709 -11.94 46.21 -11.08
C ASP A 709 -12.51 46.68 -12.43
N LYS A 710 -13.60 46.06 -12.89
CA LYS A 710 -14.34 46.53 -14.07
C LYS A 710 -14.99 47.89 -13.85
N ALA A 711 -15.40 48.21 -12.63
CA ALA A 711 -15.91 49.52 -12.30
C ALA A 711 -14.79 50.56 -12.40
N SER A 712 -13.61 50.30 -11.84
CA SER A 712 -12.44 51.18 -11.94
C SER A 712 -12.07 51.48 -13.40
N SER A 713 -12.04 50.48 -14.27
CA SER A 713 -11.73 50.69 -15.70
C SER A 713 -12.79 51.51 -16.42
N LEU A 714 -14.07 51.39 -16.04
CA LEU A 714 -15.11 52.30 -16.52
C LEU A 714 -14.86 53.74 -16.05
N GLY A 715 -14.34 53.93 -14.84
CA GLY A 715 -13.93 55.25 -14.36
C GLY A 715 -12.87 55.89 -15.25
N GLU A 716 -11.87 55.13 -15.69
CA GLU A 716 -10.85 55.59 -16.65
C GLU A 716 -11.46 55.96 -18.01
N VAL A 717 -12.40 55.17 -18.51
CA VAL A 717 -13.15 55.48 -19.75
C VAL A 717 -13.88 56.81 -19.61
N ILE A 718 -14.62 57.02 -18.52
CA ILE A 718 -15.37 58.26 -18.31
C ILE A 718 -14.42 59.45 -18.15
N ALA A 719 -13.32 59.29 -17.40
CA ALA A 719 -12.32 60.33 -17.23
C ALA A 719 -11.72 60.76 -18.57
N SER A 720 -11.30 59.79 -19.40
CA SER A 720 -10.80 60.02 -20.75
C SER A 720 -11.83 60.75 -21.61
N LEU A 721 -13.08 60.24 -21.72
CA LEU A 721 -14.12 60.86 -22.53
C LEU A 721 -14.49 62.30 -22.08
N SER A 722 -14.33 62.58 -20.79
CA SER A 722 -14.64 63.90 -20.21
C SER A 722 -13.52 64.94 -20.38
N ASP A 723 -12.32 64.52 -20.78
CA ASP A 723 -11.19 65.41 -21.03
C ASP A 723 -11.51 66.33 -22.23
N ARG A 724 -11.38 67.64 -22.03
CA ARG A 724 -11.65 68.64 -23.08
C ARG A 724 -10.52 68.73 -24.11
N ASP A 725 -9.30 68.40 -23.72
CA ASP A 725 -8.12 68.45 -24.57
C ASP A 725 -7.83 67.07 -25.18
N ASN A 726 -8.19 65.98 -24.49
CA ASN A 726 -7.90 64.61 -24.94
C ASN A 726 -9.12 63.67 -25.01
N GLY A 727 -10.34 64.19 -25.03
CA GLY A 727 -11.58 63.39 -25.03
C GLY A 727 -11.66 62.37 -26.15
N PHE A 728 -12.28 62.77 -27.25
CA PHE A 728 -12.25 62.00 -28.48
C PHE A 728 -12.49 62.93 -29.66
N GLU A 729 -12.17 62.45 -30.85
CA GLU A 729 -12.45 63.19 -32.06
C GLU A 729 -13.34 62.38 -33.00
N ILE A 730 -14.21 63.09 -33.69
CA ILE A 730 -15.14 62.55 -34.67
C ILE A 730 -14.82 63.12 -36.04
N MET A 731 -14.86 62.26 -37.05
CA MET A 731 -14.84 62.63 -38.46
C MET A 731 -16.08 62.06 -39.13
N LEU A 732 -16.91 62.94 -39.71
CA LEU A 732 -18.06 62.52 -40.51
C LEU A 732 -17.57 62.00 -41.88
N GLU A 733 -18.01 60.81 -42.27
CA GLU A 733 -17.62 60.22 -43.55
C GLU A 733 -18.51 60.73 -44.69
N PRO A 734 -17.93 61.07 -45.86
CA PRO A 734 -18.71 61.44 -47.03
C PRO A 734 -19.65 60.32 -47.45
N SER A 735 -20.87 60.66 -47.85
CA SER A 735 -21.87 59.71 -48.33
C SER A 735 -22.39 60.13 -49.70
N ALA A 736 -22.53 59.18 -50.62
CA ALA A 736 -23.10 59.44 -51.94
C ALA A 736 -24.59 59.82 -51.91
N TYR A 737 -25.26 59.65 -50.76
CA TYR A 737 -26.69 59.80 -50.59
C TYR A 737 -27.12 61.14 -49.97
N PHE A 738 -26.17 61.90 -49.38
CA PHE A 738 -26.47 63.08 -48.56
C PHE A 738 -25.60 64.29 -48.95
N THR A 739 -26.18 65.49 -48.92
CA THR A 739 -25.46 66.76 -49.11
C THR A 739 -24.89 67.31 -47.82
N ASP A 740 -25.59 67.09 -46.71
CA ASP A 740 -25.25 67.59 -45.39
C ASP A 740 -25.37 66.45 -44.37
N ILE A 741 -24.39 66.33 -43.49
CA ILE A 741 -24.38 65.43 -42.33
C ILE A 741 -24.09 66.29 -41.11
N ILE A 742 -25.01 66.33 -40.15
CA ILE A 742 -24.93 67.18 -38.96
C ILE A 742 -25.00 66.28 -37.74
N PHE A 743 -23.89 66.19 -37.01
CA PHE A 743 -23.81 65.45 -35.76
C PHE A 743 -23.73 66.43 -34.59
N THR A 744 -24.60 66.24 -33.61
CA THR A 744 -24.65 67.05 -32.38
C THR A 744 -24.55 66.14 -31.16
N LEU A 745 -23.63 66.45 -30.25
CA LEU A 745 -23.47 65.75 -28.97
C LEU A 745 -23.36 66.75 -27.83
N ASP A 746 -24.29 66.70 -26.89
CA ASP A 746 -24.39 67.61 -25.75
C ASP A 746 -24.18 69.08 -26.17
N GLY A 747 -24.78 69.49 -27.30
CA GLY A 747 -24.68 70.85 -27.87
C GLY A 747 -23.39 71.17 -28.62
N GLN A 748 -22.40 70.27 -28.66
CA GLN A 748 -21.24 70.36 -29.57
C GLN A 748 -21.66 69.85 -30.95
N GLU A 749 -21.42 70.61 -32.02
CA GLU A 749 -21.88 70.28 -33.37
C GLU A 749 -20.71 70.15 -34.35
N GLN A 750 -20.79 69.13 -35.21
CA GLN A 750 -19.98 69.01 -36.42
C GLN A 750 -20.92 68.94 -37.62
N HIS A 751 -20.75 69.86 -38.56
CA HIS A 751 -21.50 69.92 -39.81
C HIS A 751 -20.56 69.65 -40.98
N TYR A 752 -20.83 68.58 -41.70
CA TYR A 752 -20.14 68.24 -42.95
C TYR A 752 -21.04 68.51 -44.15
N ARG A 753 -20.49 69.22 -45.14
CA ARG A 753 -21.18 69.54 -46.40
C ARG A 753 -20.26 69.36 -47.61
N ASN A 754 -20.12 68.12 -48.08
CA ASN A 754 -19.38 67.72 -49.29
C ASN A 754 -18.01 68.40 -49.51
N GLY A 755 -17.33 68.74 -48.42
CA GLY A 755 -16.02 69.39 -48.41
C GLY A 755 -14.89 68.42 -48.06
N LYS A 756 -13.71 68.96 -47.74
CA LYS A 756 -12.63 68.17 -47.11
C LYS A 756 -13.10 67.70 -45.73
N THR A 757 -12.90 66.42 -45.42
CA THR A 757 -13.17 65.90 -44.09
C THR A 757 -12.18 66.47 -43.08
N SER A 758 -12.66 66.70 -41.87
CA SER A 758 -11.84 67.16 -40.74
C SER A 758 -12.25 66.43 -39.48
N TRP A 759 -11.29 66.31 -38.56
CA TRP A 759 -11.58 65.83 -37.22
C TRP A 759 -12.06 66.99 -36.34
N SER A 760 -13.13 66.75 -35.60
CA SER A 760 -13.67 67.66 -34.60
C SER A 760 -13.58 67.01 -33.23
N ARG A 761 -13.07 67.75 -32.24
CA ARG A 761 -12.92 67.26 -30.87
C ARG A 761 -14.24 67.39 -30.11
N PHE A 762 -14.55 66.35 -29.35
CA PHE A 762 -15.72 66.24 -28.50
C PHE A 762 -15.30 65.81 -27.09
N SER A 763 -16.07 66.25 -26.10
CA SER A 763 -15.98 65.76 -24.72
C SER A 763 -17.37 65.35 -24.23
N TRP A 764 -17.45 64.25 -23.47
CA TRP A 764 -18.67 63.77 -22.83
C TRP A 764 -18.39 63.38 -21.38
N PRO A 765 -19.20 63.83 -20.40
CA PRO A 765 -20.39 64.68 -20.56
C PRO A 765 -20.04 66.12 -20.95
N GLY A 766 -20.85 66.73 -21.83
CA GLY A 766 -20.69 68.13 -22.21
C GLY A 766 -21.16 69.12 -21.12
N THR A 767 -20.80 70.40 -21.25
CA THR A 767 -21.16 71.46 -20.29
C THR A 767 -22.42 72.25 -20.65
N THR A 768 -23.24 71.75 -21.58
CA THR A 768 -24.40 72.48 -22.10
C THR A 768 -25.71 72.07 -21.40
N THR A 769 -26.76 72.89 -21.57
CA THR A 769 -28.09 72.64 -21.02
C THR A 769 -28.94 71.69 -21.87
N ALA A 770 -28.45 71.25 -23.04
CA ALA A 770 -29.14 70.36 -23.97
C ALA A 770 -28.37 69.03 -24.16
N PRO A 771 -28.41 68.13 -23.16
CA PRO A 771 -27.73 66.85 -23.24
C PRO A 771 -28.43 65.90 -24.22
N GLY A 772 -27.65 65.14 -24.98
CA GLY A 772 -28.15 64.17 -25.95
C GLY A 772 -27.22 63.98 -27.14
N ALA A 773 -27.52 62.98 -27.96
CA ALA A 773 -26.84 62.73 -29.22
C ALA A 773 -27.84 62.73 -30.37
N ARG A 774 -27.57 63.49 -31.42
CA ARG A 774 -28.45 63.64 -32.59
C ARG A 774 -27.64 63.60 -33.87
N LEU A 775 -28.18 62.93 -34.88
CA LEU A 775 -27.62 62.91 -36.22
C LEU A 775 -28.72 63.23 -37.23
N ASP A 776 -28.55 64.33 -37.96
CA ASP A 776 -29.41 64.72 -39.07
C ASP A 776 -28.63 64.61 -40.38
N VAL A 777 -29.32 64.20 -41.44
CA VAL A 777 -28.80 64.18 -42.81
C VAL A 777 -29.75 64.91 -43.75
N VAL A 778 -29.21 65.53 -44.80
CA VAL A 778 -30.00 66.16 -45.86
C VAL A 778 -29.74 65.40 -47.16
N THR A 779 -30.80 64.91 -47.80
CA THR A 779 -30.70 64.16 -49.06
C THR A 779 -30.32 65.07 -50.23
N LEU A 780 -29.93 64.46 -51.36
CA LEU A 780 -29.73 65.17 -52.64
C LEU A 780 -30.95 65.99 -53.11
N SER A 781 -32.15 65.65 -52.63
CA SER A 781 -33.41 66.35 -52.94
C SER A 781 -33.74 67.49 -51.97
N GLY A 782 -32.92 67.72 -50.95
CA GLY A 782 -33.15 68.74 -49.90
C GLY A 782 -34.02 68.26 -48.73
N GLU A 783 -34.54 67.03 -48.76
CA GLU A 783 -35.26 66.42 -47.62
C GLU A 783 -34.32 66.22 -46.42
N ARG A 784 -34.67 66.76 -45.24
CA ARG A 784 -33.94 66.54 -43.98
C ARG A 784 -34.51 65.33 -43.25
N ILE A 785 -33.63 64.39 -42.88
CA ILE A 785 -33.97 63.14 -42.18
C ILE A 785 -33.19 63.12 -40.87
N THR A 786 -33.90 62.92 -39.76
CA THR A 786 -33.26 62.63 -38.47
C THR A 786 -32.99 61.14 -38.38
N VAL A 787 -31.71 60.78 -38.33
CA VAL A 787 -31.24 59.39 -38.26
C VAL A 787 -31.48 58.83 -36.86
N PHE A 788 -31.15 59.62 -35.84
CA PHE A 788 -31.50 59.36 -34.44
C PHE A 788 -31.53 60.68 -33.66
N ASP A 789 -32.32 60.70 -32.59
CA ASP A 789 -32.37 61.79 -31.60
C ASP A 789 -32.50 61.17 -30.19
N TYR A 790 -31.36 60.96 -29.54
CA TYR A 790 -31.28 60.41 -28.19
C TYR A 790 -31.08 61.54 -27.18
N THR A 791 -32.19 62.11 -26.73
CA THR A 791 -32.21 63.14 -25.67
C THR A 791 -31.71 62.59 -24.34
N GLY A 792 -31.08 63.41 -23.50
CA GLY A 792 -30.69 63.05 -22.14
C GLY A 792 -29.18 62.80 -21.99
N ARG A 793 -28.73 62.69 -20.74
CA ARG A 793 -27.30 62.63 -20.34
C ARG A 793 -26.57 61.43 -20.91
N TRP A 794 -27.31 60.36 -21.18
CA TRP A 794 -26.80 59.12 -21.74
C TRP A 794 -27.10 58.95 -23.24
N GLY A 795 -27.31 60.07 -23.95
CA GLY A 795 -27.49 60.08 -25.40
C GLY A 795 -26.34 59.43 -26.15
N LEU A 796 -25.09 59.65 -25.71
CA LEU A 796 -23.90 59.01 -26.28
C LEU A 796 -23.92 57.47 -26.15
N LEU A 797 -24.37 56.95 -25.00
CA LEU A 797 -24.48 55.51 -24.79
C LEU A 797 -25.57 54.91 -25.70
N ARG A 798 -26.73 55.58 -25.83
CA ARG A 798 -27.80 55.14 -26.74
C ARG A 798 -27.37 55.22 -28.21
N MET A 799 -26.59 56.24 -28.58
CA MET A 799 -25.95 56.32 -29.89
C MET A 799 -25.05 55.11 -30.12
N ASN A 800 -24.17 54.79 -29.17
CA ASN A 800 -23.28 53.63 -29.26
C ASN A 800 -24.07 52.32 -29.45
N ASP A 801 -25.14 52.11 -28.67
CA ASP A 801 -26.00 50.93 -28.78
C ASP A 801 -26.73 50.81 -30.13
N SER A 802 -27.04 51.95 -30.77
CA SER A 802 -27.81 52.01 -32.02
C SER A 802 -26.98 51.76 -33.28
N ALA A 803 -25.66 51.89 -33.18
CA ALA A 803 -24.76 51.89 -34.33
C ALA A 803 -24.27 50.48 -34.66
N ARG A 804 -23.96 50.24 -35.94
CA ARG A 804 -23.05 49.16 -36.33
C ARG A 804 -21.62 49.67 -36.19
N VAL A 805 -20.85 49.05 -35.30
CA VAL A 805 -19.47 49.46 -35.01
C VAL A 805 -18.47 48.52 -35.68
N ALA A 806 -17.49 49.08 -36.40
CA ALA A 806 -16.35 48.36 -36.95
C ALA A 806 -15.04 48.93 -36.39
N ASP A 807 -14.17 48.07 -35.88
CA ASP A 807 -12.81 48.45 -35.46
C ASP A 807 -11.93 48.58 -36.71
N LEU A 808 -11.26 49.72 -36.88
CA LEU A 808 -10.46 50.01 -38.08
C LEU A 808 -8.99 49.68 -37.86
N ASP A 809 -8.41 50.15 -36.76
CA ASP A 809 -6.96 50.05 -36.46
C ASP A 809 -6.66 49.92 -34.96
N GLY A 810 -7.66 49.58 -34.13
CA GLY A 810 -7.54 49.47 -32.68
C GLY A 810 -7.68 50.79 -31.92
N ILE A 811 -7.49 51.94 -32.60
CA ILE A 811 -7.63 53.30 -32.04
C ILE A 811 -8.88 53.99 -32.61
N GLN A 812 -9.21 53.68 -33.87
CA GLN A 812 -10.34 54.24 -34.60
C GLN A 812 -11.48 53.23 -34.74
N GLN A 813 -12.69 53.70 -34.47
CA GLN A 813 -13.92 52.93 -34.60
C GLN A 813 -14.86 53.63 -35.58
N ARG A 814 -15.35 52.91 -36.59
CA ARG A 814 -16.39 53.38 -37.50
C ARG A 814 -17.77 53.04 -36.95
N PHE A 815 -18.61 54.04 -36.77
CA PHE A 815 -20.02 53.92 -36.41
C PHE A 815 -20.87 54.16 -37.65
N SER A 816 -21.78 53.23 -37.96
CA SER A 816 -22.63 53.30 -39.16
C SER A 816 -24.10 53.06 -38.85
N TRP A 817 -24.96 53.85 -39.48
CA TRP A 817 -26.42 53.70 -39.43
C TRP A 817 -26.98 53.59 -40.85
N ASN A 818 -28.01 52.75 -41.01
CA ASN A 818 -28.73 52.63 -42.26
C ASN A 818 -30.00 53.47 -42.19
N THR A 819 -30.18 54.36 -43.17
CA THR A 819 -31.43 55.08 -43.37
C THR A 819 -32.17 54.53 -44.58
N ALA A 820 -33.41 54.98 -44.80
CA ALA A 820 -34.18 54.64 -46.01
C ALA A 820 -33.50 55.07 -47.33
N LYS A 821 -32.59 56.07 -47.28
CA LYS A 821 -31.93 56.63 -48.47
C LYS A 821 -30.51 56.09 -48.68
N GLY A 822 -29.92 55.48 -47.67
CA GLY A 822 -28.55 54.95 -47.72
C GLY A 822 -27.85 54.99 -46.35
N PRO A 823 -26.64 54.41 -46.26
CA PRO A 823 -25.83 54.43 -45.06
C PRO A 823 -25.24 55.83 -44.78
N VAL A 824 -25.10 56.14 -43.50
CA VAL A 824 -24.33 57.27 -42.97
C VAL A 824 -23.37 56.75 -41.91
N SER A 825 -22.14 57.26 -41.92
CA SER A 825 -21.07 56.79 -41.05
C SER A 825 -20.25 57.94 -40.50
N LEU A 826 -19.70 57.71 -39.31
CA LEU A 826 -18.68 58.56 -38.70
C LEU A 826 -17.56 57.69 -38.15
N VAL A 827 -16.35 58.22 -38.13
CA VAL A 827 -15.20 57.59 -37.49
C VAL A 827 -14.89 58.32 -36.20
N VAL A 828 -14.71 57.57 -35.13
CA VAL A 828 -14.29 58.06 -33.82
C VAL A 828 -12.84 57.65 -33.61
N ARG A 829 -12.01 58.55 -33.09
CA ARG A 829 -10.69 58.24 -32.56
C ARG A 829 -10.58 58.70 -31.11
N ASN A 830 -10.10 57.82 -30.24
CA ASN A 830 -9.92 58.10 -28.82
C ASN A 830 -8.44 58.23 -28.46
N TYR A 831 -8.16 58.97 -27.40
CA TYR A 831 -6.83 59.12 -26.82
C TYR A 831 -6.77 58.39 -25.48
N GLY A 832 -5.66 57.71 -25.17
CA GLY A 832 -5.48 57.03 -23.87
C GLY A 832 -5.86 55.54 -23.82
N GLY A 833 -6.05 54.87 -24.96
CA GLY A 833 -6.18 53.40 -25.01
C GLY A 833 -7.55 52.83 -24.65
N VAL A 834 -8.57 53.69 -24.51
CA VAL A 834 -9.97 53.31 -24.25
C VAL A 834 -10.83 53.46 -25.50
N LYS A 835 -11.81 52.57 -25.70
CA LYS A 835 -12.74 52.63 -26.83
C LYS A 835 -14.05 53.32 -26.42
N LEU A 836 -14.70 54.02 -27.35
CA LEU A 836 -15.97 54.69 -27.07
C LEU A 836 -17.05 53.65 -26.71
N THR A 837 -16.95 52.46 -27.31
CA THR A 837 -17.80 51.31 -27.02
C THR A 837 -17.68 50.81 -25.58
N ASP A 838 -16.56 51.04 -24.89
CA ASP A 838 -16.34 50.57 -23.52
C ASP A 838 -17.25 51.27 -22.51
N LEU A 839 -17.83 52.41 -22.88
CA LEU A 839 -18.87 53.07 -22.09
C LEU A 839 -20.08 52.15 -21.82
N ALA A 840 -20.35 51.19 -22.70
CA ALA A 840 -21.42 50.20 -22.51
C ALA A 840 -21.22 49.33 -21.25
N ASN A 841 -19.99 49.21 -20.75
CA ASN A 841 -19.67 48.46 -19.53
C ASN A 841 -20.38 49.02 -18.29
N VAL A 842 -20.88 50.26 -18.32
CA VAL A 842 -21.74 50.81 -17.26
C VAL A 842 -22.96 49.93 -16.96
N LYS A 843 -23.52 49.27 -17.98
CA LYS A 843 -24.68 48.38 -17.82
C LYS A 843 -24.33 47.14 -17.00
N ALA A 844 -23.08 46.70 -17.02
CA ALA A 844 -22.60 45.56 -16.22
C ALA A 844 -22.60 45.86 -14.72
N LEU A 845 -22.61 47.14 -14.32
CA LEU A 845 -22.74 47.53 -12.91
C LEU A 845 -24.12 47.26 -12.32
N SER A 846 -25.11 46.87 -13.14
CA SER A 846 -26.36 46.29 -12.66
C SER A 846 -26.16 45.05 -11.79
N ALA A 847 -25.00 44.37 -11.91
CA ALA A 847 -24.61 43.30 -10.99
C ALA A 847 -24.54 43.75 -9.52
N LEU A 848 -24.36 45.04 -9.24
CA LEU A 848 -24.40 45.61 -7.88
C LEU A 848 -25.83 45.70 -7.31
N ASN A 849 -26.87 45.64 -8.16
CA ASN A 849 -28.27 45.58 -7.73
C ASN A 849 -28.67 44.19 -7.26
N ALA A 850 -27.93 43.14 -7.68
CA ALA A 850 -28.21 41.79 -7.22
C ALA A 850 -27.89 41.71 -5.72
N THR A 851 -28.89 41.32 -4.93
CA THR A 851 -28.76 41.05 -3.49
C THR A 851 -27.73 39.98 -3.13
N ASP A 852 -27.13 39.33 -4.14
CA ASP A 852 -26.05 38.33 -4.02
C ASP A 852 -24.77 38.87 -3.37
N GLY A 853 -24.61 40.18 -3.21
CA GLY A 853 -23.59 40.75 -2.32
C GLY A 853 -23.79 40.47 -0.83
N ARG A 854 -24.91 39.82 -0.45
CA ARG A 854 -25.23 39.40 0.93
C ARG A 854 -25.09 37.89 1.17
N THR A 855 -24.89 37.08 0.12
CA THR A 855 -24.89 35.63 0.28
C THR A 855 -23.48 35.07 0.38
N LYS A 856 -23.09 34.85 1.64
CA LYS A 856 -22.03 34.00 2.20
C LYS A 856 -20.62 34.17 1.64
#